data_AF-A0A9E7ET99-F1
#
_entry.id   AF-A0A9E7ET99-F1
#
_cell.length_a   1.000
_cell.length_b   1.000
_cell.length_c   1.000
_cell.angle_alpha   90.00
_cell.angle_beta   90.00
_cell.angle_gamma   90.00
#
_symmetry.space_group_name_H-M   'P 1'
#
loop_
_entity.id
_entity.type
_entity.pdbx_description
1 polymer ?
#
loop_
_entity_poly.entity_id
_entity_poly.type
_entity_poly.pdbx_seq_one_letter_code
_entity_poly.pdbx_strand_id
1 'polypeptide(L)'
;MDQAGPTEFGVGNGVEALSLESGQAPAESQKQQEYVITSAHAVDKDSWQQVGLMLVTGFNCAYVFSFSNLMLVPLGWAWGLTCLAVIGAFACYANWLLSGLHVIDGHRFIRYRDLMGFVFGRRMYYLTWFLQFMTLLLGNMGFILLGGRALKEINSEFSNSPLRLQVFILATGVVYFIFAYLVPTMSAMRNWLATSAVLTVTYVVVLVAILVKDGKANKTKDYNIHGSEVEKVFNAFGAIAAILVCNTSGLLPEIQSTLRKPVVANMRKALMMQYTVGLAVYYGISIAGYWAYGSSVSEYLPYQLSGPRWGNVLINSTAFLQSVVSQHMFCAPIHEALDTKFQKLDEGMFSKANLGRRFALRALVFGLNTFVTALFPFMGDFVNLFGSFTLFPLTFVFPSMVFIKVRQLLLPPPLFLLSLSQEILEVELVLVNRDPIGSARDLLQLAAQMATLGGLQPLFSFGVISDVQYADIPDGHSFSGVPRYYRHSMQVLQGAISKWNDHKKLQFSMNFGDIVDGFCPKDKSLITVQKVVKEFDRFNGPTYHMIGNHCLYNLPRSKLISLLKLPSIHGHAYYDFSPCPGYRFIVLDAYEISTIGWPQGHPNTLAAMQILEAKNPNSDKNSPNGMVGLEKRFLKFNGAVGKEQLLWLDDALKDSTKNEQKVVICCHLPLHPKAASAKALLWDYEDVLNLIHSYKCVKACFAGHDHKGGYTVDSHGIHHRVFEAALECPPESNAYGYIDVYRDRLSLIVIYTYRNCYMIYVPTNPRGAERLPPCIVVPESDFYLRRLWGNPDEDLIVQQKYLVTFTVGYEQKNNIDAAVKKFSENFTILLFHYDGRTTEWDEFEWSKRAIHVSARKQTKWWYAKRFLHPDIVARYEYIFIWDEDLGLEHFDAEEYIKLVKKHGLEISQPGLEPNNGLTWQMTKRRGDHEVHKFVEIMATVFSRDAWRCVWHMIQNDLVHGWGLDFALRKCVEPAHEKIGVVDAQWIVHQVVPSLGNQGQAEKGKAPWEGVRERCRKEWAIFQSRLSDAERAYYLSMGIAPRNSTVT
;
A
#
# COMPACT_ATOMS: atom_id res chain seq x y z
N MET A 1 66.52 -14.60 -5.58
CA MET A 1 66.53 -13.11 -5.62
C MET A 1 65.08 -12.65 -5.69
N ASP A 2 64.26 -12.95 -4.68
CA ASP A 2 64.26 -12.45 -3.29
C ASP A 2 63.94 -10.95 -3.23
N GLN A 3 63.00 -10.45 -2.42
CA GLN A 3 62.01 -11.03 -1.52
C GLN A 3 61.00 -9.90 -1.25
N ALA A 4 59.71 -10.23 -1.25
CA ALA A 4 58.68 -9.39 -0.65
C ALA A 4 58.30 -10.03 0.69
N GLY A 5 58.29 -9.24 1.77
CA GLY A 5 57.84 -9.62 3.10
C GLY A 5 57.44 -8.37 3.91
N PRO A 6 56.41 -8.45 4.78
CA PRO A 6 55.55 -7.32 5.13
C PRO A 6 55.85 -6.75 6.53
N THR A 7 55.49 -5.48 6.77
CA THR A 7 55.40 -4.91 8.14
C THR A 7 53.96 -4.63 8.51
N GLU A 8 53.56 -5.27 9.60
CA GLU A 8 52.26 -5.29 10.27
C GLU A 8 51.78 -3.89 10.69
N PHE A 9 50.49 -3.61 10.46
CA PHE A 9 49.76 -2.60 11.23
C PHE A 9 49.11 -3.28 12.43
N GLY A 10 49.64 -2.96 13.61
CA GLY A 10 49.14 -3.43 14.90
C GLY A 10 47.70 -2.98 15.16
N VAL A 11 46.92 -3.91 15.69
CA VAL A 11 45.59 -3.71 16.27
C VAL A 11 45.74 -2.89 17.56
N GLY A 12 45.38 -1.60 17.48
CA GLY A 12 45.14 -0.75 18.64
C GLY A 12 43.66 -0.74 19.00
N ASN A 13 43.26 -1.59 19.93
CA ASN A 13 41.99 -1.46 20.65
C ASN A 13 42.08 -0.26 21.60
N GLY A 14 41.30 0.79 21.32
CA GLY A 14 41.11 1.93 22.21
C GLY A 14 40.19 2.96 21.59
N VAL A 15 38.91 2.98 21.97
CA VAL A 15 38.00 4.09 21.65
C VAL A 15 38.41 5.26 22.54
N GLU A 16 39.21 6.20 22.03
CA GLU A 16 39.44 7.47 22.71
C GLU A 16 38.11 8.22 22.85
N ALA A 17 37.78 8.62 24.07
CA ALA A 17 36.57 9.37 24.38
C ALA A 17 36.75 10.84 23.95
N LEU A 18 35.89 11.33 23.06
CA LEU A 18 35.86 12.75 22.67
C LEU A 18 35.41 13.60 23.87
N SER A 19 35.98 14.78 24.08
CA SER A 19 35.72 15.63 25.26
C SER A 19 35.11 16.99 24.88
N LEU A 20 34.14 17.46 25.67
CA LEU A 20 33.63 18.83 25.59
C LEU A 20 34.51 19.73 26.46
N GLU A 21 35.11 20.76 25.88
CA GLU A 21 35.76 21.81 26.68
C GLU A 21 34.72 22.51 27.55
N SER A 22 34.91 22.48 28.87
CA SER A 22 34.14 23.31 29.79
C SER A 22 34.50 24.78 29.51
N GLY A 23 33.51 25.59 29.13
CA GLY A 23 33.66 26.99 28.71
C GLY A 23 34.15 27.99 29.77
N GLN A 24 34.99 27.56 30.71
CA GLN A 24 35.72 28.37 31.68
C GLN A 24 37.14 27.80 31.86
N ALA A 25 38.10 28.28 31.07
CA ALA A 25 39.53 28.14 31.37
C ALA A 25 40.18 29.54 31.42
N PRO A 26 41.14 29.78 32.33
CA PRO A 26 41.75 31.11 32.55
C PRO A 26 42.59 31.55 31.36
N ALA A 27 42.79 32.86 31.23
CA ALA A 27 43.32 33.56 30.06
C ALA A 27 44.79 33.26 29.66
N GLU A 28 45.46 32.25 30.22
CA GLU A 28 46.91 32.07 30.06
C GLU A 28 47.38 30.85 29.25
N SER A 29 46.49 30.09 28.60
CA SER A 29 46.88 28.99 27.70
C SER A 29 46.52 29.19 26.21
N GLN A 30 46.46 30.44 25.74
CA GLN A 30 46.20 30.74 24.32
C GLN A 30 47.45 30.64 23.44
N LYS A 31 47.92 29.41 23.20
CA LYS A 31 48.68 29.05 21.99
C LYS A 31 48.27 27.64 21.55
N GLN A 32 47.10 27.51 20.96
CA GLN A 32 46.66 26.29 20.28
C GLN A 32 46.18 26.65 18.87
N GLN A 33 46.64 25.85 17.90
CA GLN A 33 46.49 26.04 16.45
C GLN A 33 45.08 26.47 16.04
N GLU A 34 44.97 27.71 15.57
CA GLU A 34 43.77 28.24 14.94
C GLU A 34 43.65 27.61 13.54
N TYR A 35 42.92 26.49 13.43
CA TYR A 35 42.61 25.90 12.12
C TYR A 35 41.84 26.95 11.31
N VAL A 36 42.34 27.33 10.13
CA VAL A 36 41.82 28.45 9.34
C VAL A 36 40.36 28.18 8.95
N ILE A 37 39.42 28.82 9.64
CA ILE A 37 37.99 28.75 9.32
C ILE A 37 37.77 29.50 8.00
N THR A 38 37.62 28.78 6.90
CA THR A 38 37.34 29.36 5.59
C THR A 38 35.85 29.65 5.46
N SER A 39 35.48 30.93 5.57
CA SER A 39 34.12 31.43 5.28
C SER A 39 34.18 32.79 4.59
N ALA A 40 33.26 33.00 3.63
CA ALA A 40 33.07 34.31 3.00
C ALA A 40 32.36 35.32 3.92
N HIS A 41 31.80 34.88 5.05
CA HIS A 41 30.95 35.69 5.94
C HIS A 41 31.66 35.98 7.27
N ALA A 42 31.20 37.02 7.99
CA ALA A 42 31.81 37.43 9.25
C ALA A 42 31.51 36.42 10.39
N VAL A 43 32.54 36.03 11.12
CA VAL A 43 32.49 35.16 12.31
C VAL A 43 32.91 35.99 13.54
N ASP A 44 32.36 35.71 14.72
CA ASP A 44 32.75 36.30 16.03
C ASP A 44 32.49 37.80 16.29
N LYS A 45 31.60 38.46 15.55
CA LYS A 45 31.39 39.92 15.69
C LYS A 45 30.14 40.33 16.47
N ASP A 46 29.10 39.50 16.46
CA ASP A 46 27.77 39.91 16.88
C ASP A 46 27.55 39.78 18.40
N SER A 47 26.74 40.67 18.97
CA SER A 47 26.35 40.61 20.38
C SER A 47 25.20 39.62 20.61
N TRP A 48 25.08 39.07 21.83
CA TRP A 48 23.97 38.18 22.17
C TRP A 48 22.60 38.88 22.06
N GLN A 49 22.54 40.20 22.31
CA GLN A 49 21.31 40.98 22.19
C GLN A 49 20.86 41.09 20.74
N GLN A 50 21.81 41.31 19.83
CA GLN A 50 21.53 41.35 18.39
C GLN A 50 21.02 40.00 17.90
N VAL A 51 21.69 38.90 18.26
CA VAL A 51 21.27 37.55 17.85
C VAL A 51 19.95 37.15 18.52
N GLY A 52 19.76 37.47 19.80
CA GLY A 52 18.50 37.24 20.51
C GLY A 52 17.33 37.98 19.88
N LEU A 53 17.51 39.27 19.56
CA LEU A 53 16.50 40.06 18.86
C LEU A 53 16.21 39.50 17.46
N MET A 54 17.24 39.12 16.72
CA MET A 54 17.11 38.49 15.40
C MET A 54 16.31 37.18 15.45
N LEU A 55 16.57 36.32 16.45
CA LEU A 55 15.78 35.09 16.67
C LEU A 55 14.31 35.45 16.98
N VAL A 56 14.08 36.36 17.93
CA VAL A 56 12.73 36.79 18.32
C VAL A 56 11.93 37.32 17.14
N THR A 57 12.49 38.27 16.39
CA THR A 57 11.80 38.86 15.23
C THR A 57 11.72 37.89 14.06
N GLY A 58 12.71 37.02 13.88
CA GLY A 58 12.74 36.04 12.80
C GLY A 58 11.66 34.96 12.95
N PHE A 59 11.47 34.43 14.17
CA PHE A 59 10.42 33.45 14.46
C PHE A 59 9.05 34.12 14.67
N ASN A 60 8.98 35.32 15.26
CA ASN A 60 7.76 36.15 15.26
C ASN A 60 7.64 36.94 13.97
N CYS A 61 7.51 36.21 12.87
CA CYS A 61 7.22 36.76 11.57
C CYS A 61 5.76 36.48 11.17
N ALA A 62 5.36 36.90 9.98
CA ALA A 62 3.98 36.78 9.51
C ALA A 62 3.46 35.32 9.40
N TYR A 63 4.33 34.30 9.50
CA TYR A 63 3.92 32.89 9.55
C TYR A 63 3.00 32.58 10.72
N VAL A 64 3.10 33.36 11.79
CA VAL A 64 2.23 33.25 12.97
C VAL A 64 0.74 33.36 12.61
N PHE A 65 0.41 34.02 11.49
CA PHE A 65 -0.96 34.13 11.00
C PHE A 65 -1.55 32.80 10.50
N SER A 66 -0.73 31.78 10.29
CA SER A 66 -1.21 30.45 9.89
C SER A 66 -1.25 29.45 11.06
N PHE A 67 -0.61 29.75 12.19
CA PHE A 67 -0.42 28.79 13.28
C PHE A 67 -1.70 28.44 14.04
N SER A 68 -2.65 29.37 14.16
CA SER A 68 -3.98 29.09 14.73
C SER A 68 -4.67 27.93 13.98
N ASN A 69 -4.67 28.00 12.65
CA ASN A 69 -5.25 26.97 11.79
C ASN A 69 -4.38 25.71 11.77
N LEU A 70 -3.06 25.83 11.55
CA LEU A 70 -2.19 24.67 11.39
C LEU A 70 -1.97 23.86 12.68
N MET A 71 -2.01 24.51 13.86
CA MET A 71 -1.67 23.85 15.13
C MET A 71 -2.90 23.52 15.98
N LEU A 72 -3.81 24.48 16.18
CA LEU A 72 -4.89 24.33 17.16
C LEU A 72 -6.19 23.76 16.58
N VAL A 73 -6.51 24.03 15.31
CA VAL A 73 -7.71 23.45 14.69
C VAL A 73 -7.66 21.90 14.64
N PRO A 74 -6.54 21.26 14.24
CA PRO A 74 -6.42 19.81 14.24
C PRO A 74 -6.41 19.15 15.62
N LEU A 75 -5.80 19.80 16.61
CA LEU A 75 -5.57 19.21 17.94
C LEU A 75 -6.64 19.58 18.97
N GLY A 76 -7.42 20.63 18.71
CA GLY A 76 -8.31 21.21 19.69
C GLY A 76 -7.58 21.79 20.91
N TRP A 77 -8.34 22.18 21.93
CA TRP A 77 -7.80 22.85 23.11
C TRP A 77 -6.85 22.00 23.94
N ALA A 78 -7.28 20.80 24.38
CA ALA A 78 -6.53 19.99 25.32
C ALA A 78 -5.20 19.50 24.73
N TRP A 79 -5.26 18.85 23.57
CA TRP A 79 -4.06 18.35 22.90
C TRP A 79 -3.24 19.47 22.28
N GLY A 80 -3.86 20.53 21.74
CA GLY A 80 -3.15 21.67 21.19
C GLY A 80 -2.24 22.35 22.22
N LEU A 81 -2.78 22.71 23.39
CA LEU A 81 -1.99 23.33 24.47
C LEU A 81 -0.92 22.38 25.03
N THR A 82 -1.24 21.09 25.17
CA THR A 82 -0.29 20.09 25.64
C THR A 82 0.89 19.94 24.67
N CYS A 83 0.61 19.79 23.37
CA CYS A 83 1.64 19.67 22.34
C CYS A 83 2.49 20.93 22.22
N LEU A 84 1.90 22.13 22.28
CA LEU A 84 2.63 23.39 22.29
C LEU A 84 3.63 23.46 23.47
N ALA A 85 3.19 23.10 24.67
CA ALA A 85 4.04 23.11 25.85
C ALA A 85 5.16 22.05 25.78
N VAL A 86 4.81 20.80 25.45
CA VAL A 86 5.74 19.66 25.46
C VAL A 86 6.78 19.81 24.34
N ILE A 87 6.34 20.02 23.09
CA ILE A 87 7.25 20.12 21.94
C ILE A 87 8.10 21.38 22.05
N GLY A 88 7.53 22.51 22.50
CA GLY A 88 8.28 23.74 22.74
C GLY A 88 9.38 23.56 23.79
N ALA A 89 9.08 22.87 24.91
CA ALA A 89 10.08 22.56 25.94
C ALA A 89 11.20 21.65 25.42
N PHE A 90 10.85 20.60 24.67
CA PHE A 90 11.84 19.71 24.06
C PHE A 90 12.71 20.44 23.03
N ALA A 91 12.13 21.27 22.18
CA ALA A 91 12.87 22.05 21.19
C ALA A 91 13.83 23.05 21.86
N CYS A 92 13.39 23.69 22.94
CA CYS A 92 14.23 24.56 23.77
C CYS A 92 15.43 23.79 24.34
N TYR A 93 15.17 22.62 24.96
CA TYR A 93 16.22 21.78 25.51
C TYR A 93 17.21 21.29 24.44
N ALA A 94 16.71 20.86 23.27
CA ALA A 94 17.56 20.35 22.20
C ALA A 94 18.43 21.45 21.57
N ASN A 95 17.90 22.67 21.38
CA ASN A 95 18.71 23.80 20.95
C ASN A 95 19.71 24.25 22.02
N TRP A 96 19.34 24.19 23.30
CA TRP A 96 20.27 24.43 24.40
C TRP A 96 21.41 23.40 24.41
N LEU A 97 21.10 22.13 24.16
CA LEU A 97 22.06 21.04 24.04
C LEU A 97 23.02 21.28 22.86
N LEU A 98 22.46 21.52 21.66
CA LEU A 98 23.21 21.78 20.44
C LEU A 98 24.14 22.99 20.59
N SER A 99 23.71 24.03 21.31
CA SER A 99 24.58 25.20 21.58
C SER A 99 25.86 24.85 22.33
N GLY A 100 25.83 23.79 23.14
CA GLY A 100 26.98 23.28 23.89
C GLY A 100 27.94 22.42 23.07
N LEU A 101 27.53 21.99 21.87
CA LEU A 101 28.32 21.13 20.96
C LEU A 101 29.15 21.94 19.95
N HIS A 102 29.35 23.23 20.22
CA HIS A 102 30.07 24.17 19.35
C HIS A 102 31.57 23.88 19.26
N VAL A 103 32.15 23.29 20.31
CA VAL A 103 33.56 22.90 20.38
C VAL A 103 33.65 21.47 20.91
N ILE A 104 34.31 20.58 20.15
CA ILE A 104 34.58 19.19 20.54
C ILE A 104 36.07 18.94 20.28
N ASP A 105 36.81 18.47 21.30
CA ASP A 105 38.27 18.25 21.24
C ASP A 105 39.06 19.40 20.61
N GLY A 106 38.82 20.62 21.11
CA GLY A 106 39.47 21.85 20.62
C GLY A 106 39.07 22.30 19.21
N HIS A 107 38.24 21.52 18.49
CA HIS A 107 37.76 21.86 17.16
C HIS A 107 36.45 22.62 17.24
N ARG A 108 36.43 23.83 16.66
CA ARG A 108 35.25 24.68 16.57
C ARG A 108 34.45 24.39 15.31
N PHE A 109 33.16 24.12 15.46
CA PHE A 109 32.24 23.91 14.34
C PHE A 109 31.39 25.16 14.10
N ILE A 110 31.42 25.66 12.86
CA ILE A 110 30.59 26.81 12.43
C ILE A 110 29.39 26.40 11.57
N ARG A 111 29.35 25.14 11.10
CA ARG A 111 28.28 24.59 10.28
C ARG A 111 27.81 23.27 10.86
N TYR A 112 26.51 23.02 10.82
CA TYR A 112 25.94 21.83 11.45
C TYR A 112 26.41 20.53 10.75
N ARG A 113 26.47 20.55 9.42
CA ARG A 113 27.01 19.43 8.62
C ARG A 113 28.47 19.08 8.94
N ASP A 114 29.30 20.08 9.27
CA ASP A 114 30.71 19.87 9.59
C ASP A 114 30.85 19.15 10.94
N LEU A 115 30.03 19.55 11.93
CA LEU A 115 29.90 18.88 13.23
C LEU A 115 29.51 17.40 13.06
N MET A 116 28.44 17.13 12.31
CA MET A 116 27.97 15.75 12.09
C MET A 116 28.97 14.91 11.30
N GLY A 117 29.65 15.52 10.32
CA GLY A 117 30.69 14.88 9.52
C GLY A 117 31.93 14.52 10.33
N PHE A 118 32.35 15.37 11.27
CA PHE A 118 33.46 15.09 12.17
C PHE A 118 33.16 13.94 13.13
N VAL A 119 31.99 13.96 13.76
CA VAL A 119 31.63 12.97 14.80
C VAL A 119 31.26 11.61 14.22
N PHE A 120 30.59 11.55 13.07
CA PHE A 120 30.04 10.29 12.51
C PHE A 120 30.52 9.94 11.10
N GLY A 121 31.38 10.77 10.49
CA GLY A 121 31.96 10.53 9.18
C GLY A 121 31.14 11.05 8.01
N ARG A 122 31.64 10.79 6.80
CA ARG A 122 31.23 11.45 5.54
C ARG A 122 29.77 11.21 5.15
N ARG A 123 29.15 10.09 5.54
CA ARG A 123 27.73 9.83 5.25
C ARG A 123 26.82 10.79 5.99
N MET A 124 27.07 11.00 7.29
CA MET A 124 26.28 11.91 8.12
C MET A 124 26.47 13.38 7.72
N TYR A 125 27.64 13.75 7.19
CA TYR A 125 27.85 15.06 6.56
C TYR A 125 26.84 15.32 5.44
N TYR A 126 26.73 14.41 4.46
CA TYR A 126 25.85 14.61 3.30
C TYR A 126 24.37 14.50 3.68
N LEU A 127 24.01 13.63 4.63
CA LEU A 127 22.65 13.54 5.14
C LEU A 127 22.22 14.86 5.82
N THR A 128 23.05 15.37 6.73
CA THR A 128 22.79 16.65 7.41
C THR A 128 22.72 17.81 6.42
N TRP A 129 23.61 17.82 5.42
CA TRP A 129 23.58 18.79 4.33
C TRP A 129 22.24 18.73 3.58
N PHE A 130 21.80 17.53 3.16
CA PHE A 130 20.56 17.38 2.41
C PHE A 130 19.34 17.85 3.22
N LEU A 131 19.20 17.37 4.45
CA LEU A 131 18.08 17.72 5.33
C LEU A 131 18.03 19.23 5.58
N GLN A 132 19.17 19.82 5.97
CA GLN A 132 19.26 21.25 6.30
C GLN A 132 18.94 22.13 5.07
N PHE A 133 19.52 21.85 3.90
CA PHE A 133 19.26 22.66 2.70
C PHE A 133 17.83 22.50 2.18
N MET A 134 17.25 21.30 2.27
CA MET A 134 15.85 21.09 1.92
C MET A 134 14.92 21.91 2.81
N THR A 135 15.11 21.87 4.13
CA THR A 135 14.32 22.70 5.07
C THR A 135 14.41 24.19 4.70
N LEU A 136 15.62 24.68 4.42
CA LEU A 136 15.84 26.10 4.12
C LEU A 136 15.21 26.55 2.81
N LEU A 137 15.25 25.71 1.77
CA LEU A 137 14.60 25.99 0.49
C LEU A 137 13.08 26.01 0.65
N LEU A 138 12.50 25.01 1.34
CA LEU A 138 11.07 24.96 1.59
C LEU A 138 10.58 26.14 2.44
N GLY A 139 11.34 26.49 3.49
CA GLY A 139 11.07 27.68 4.29
C GLY A 139 11.07 28.95 3.44
N ASN A 140 12.01 29.09 2.50
CA ASN A 140 12.04 30.22 1.59
C ASN A 140 10.79 30.29 0.70
N MET A 141 10.36 29.16 0.14
CA MET A 141 9.15 29.08 -0.68
C MET A 141 7.91 29.50 0.10
N GLY A 142 7.78 29.07 1.36
CA GLY A 142 6.64 29.47 2.18
C GLY A 142 6.68 30.97 2.55
N PHE A 143 7.86 31.58 2.77
CA PHE A 143 7.99 33.03 2.97
C PHE A 143 7.55 33.82 1.73
N ILE A 144 7.83 33.31 0.53
CA ILE A 144 7.40 33.91 -0.74
C ILE A 144 5.88 33.79 -0.88
N LEU A 145 5.30 32.62 -0.58
CA LEU A 145 3.86 32.40 -0.60
C LEU A 145 3.14 33.34 0.38
N LEU A 146 3.66 33.47 1.59
CA LEU A 146 3.14 34.33 2.64
C LEU A 146 3.14 35.80 2.24
N GLY A 147 4.25 36.30 1.66
CA GLY A 147 4.31 37.66 1.14
C GLY A 147 3.31 37.88 -0.01
N GLY A 148 3.13 36.88 -0.88
CA GLY A 148 2.12 36.90 -1.92
C GLY A 148 0.68 37.00 -1.37
N ARG A 149 0.37 36.26 -0.29
CA ARG A 149 -0.93 36.31 0.41
C ARG A 149 -1.17 37.69 1.01
N ALA A 150 -0.16 38.27 1.67
CA ALA A 150 -0.24 39.61 2.26
C ALA A 150 -0.49 40.70 1.21
N LEU A 151 0.27 40.70 0.10
CA LEU A 151 0.07 41.68 -0.99
C LEU A 151 -1.29 41.52 -1.68
N LYS A 152 -1.75 40.27 -1.87
CA LYS A 152 -3.08 40.00 -2.43
C LYS A 152 -4.19 40.56 -1.54
N GLU A 153 -4.03 40.45 -0.22
CA GLU A 153 -4.99 40.97 0.75
C GLU A 153 -5.00 42.51 0.82
N ILE A 154 -3.86 43.15 0.61
CA ILE A 154 -3.84 44.61 0.43
C ILE A 154 -4.62 44.98 -0.84
N ASN A 155 -4.41 44.26 -1.95
CA ASN A 155 -5.09 44.55 -3.21
C ASN A 155 -6.61 44.36 -3.15
N SER A 156 -7.13 43.38 -2.40
CA SER A 156 -8.58 43.17 -2.26
C SER A 156 -9.30 44.32 -1.56
N GLU A 157 -8.60 45.13 -0.76
CA GLU A 157 -9.18 46.32 -0.11
C GLU A 157 -9.35 47.52 -1.05
N PHE A 158 -8.60 47.55 -2.18
CA PHE A 158 -8.57 48.69 -3.11
C PHE A 158 -9.08 48.37 -4.53
N SER A 159 -9.11 47.09 -4.91
CA SER A 159 -9.51 46.66 -6.26
C SER A 159 -10.69 45.70 -6.23
N ASN A 160 -11.68 45.98 -7.09
CA ASN A 160 -12.79 45.07 -7.35
C ASN A 160 -12.44 43.94 -8.34
N SER A 161 -11.25 43.98 -8.96
CA SER A 161 -10.76 42.93 -9.86
C SER A 161 -9.73 42.04 -9.16
N PRO A 162 -10.00 40.73 -9.00
CA PRO A 162 -9.09 39.83 -8.31
C PRO A 162 -7.93 39.44 -9.24
N LEU A 163 -6.76 40.03 -9.01
CA LEU A 163 -5.52 39.54 -9.60
C LEU A 163 -5.16 38.17 -9.01
N ARG A 164 -4.54 37.33 -9.84
CA ARG A 164 -4.10 35.98 -9.47
C ARG A 164 -2.99 36.05 -8.41
N LEU A 165 -3.02 35.14 -7.42
CA LEU A 165 -2.01 35.06 -6.35
C LEU A 165 -0.59 34.93 -6.89
N GLN A 166 -0.42 34.24 -8.02
CA GLN A 166 0.86 34.04 -8.69
C GLN A 166 1.55 35.36 -9.07
N VAL A 167 0.80 36.42 -9.37
CA VAL A 167 1.39 37.75 -9.67
C VAL A 167 2.04 38.34 -8.42
N PHE A 168 1.40 38.21 -7.27
CA PHE A 168 1.94 38.68 -5.99
C PHE A 168 3.08 37.80 -5.47
N ILE A 169 3.07 36.51 -5.76
CA ILE A 169 4.20 35.59 -5.52
C ILE A 169 5.43 36.05 -6.31
N LEU A 170 5.27 36.35 -7.61
CA LEU A 170 6.36 36.87 -8.44
C LEU A 170 6.90 38.21 -7.91
N ALA A 171 6.01 39.14 -7.54
CA ALA A 171 6.41 40.42 -6.95
C ALA A 171 7.20 40.23 -5.65
N THR A 172 6.75 39.33 -4.78
CA THR A 172 7.42 39.00 -3.51
C THR A 172 8.83 38.44 -3.76
N GLY A 173 8.96 37.50 -4.70
CA GLY A 173 10.24 36.92 -5.08
C GLY A 173 11.27 37.97 -5.56
N VAL A 174 10.82 38.97 -6.33
CA VAL A 174 11.66 40.08 -6.78
C VAL A 174 12.10 40.97 -5.62
N VAL A 175 11.18 41.33 -4.71
CA VAL A 175 11.51 42.16 -3.54
C VAL A 175 12.53 41.45 -2.63
N TYR A 176 12.33 40.16 -2.35
CA TYR A 176 13.25 39.39 -1.52
C TYR A 176 14.62 39.24 -2.18
N PHE A 177 14.65 39.04 -3.50
CA PHE A 177 15.89 39.02 -4.27
C PHE A 177 16.67 40.35 -4.13
N ILE A 178 16.01 41.49 -4.32
CA ILE A 178 16.63 42.82 -4.20
C ILE A 178 17.22 42.99 -2.79
N PHE A 179 16.46 42.63 -1.76
CA PHE A 179 16.93 42.73 -0.38
C PHE A 179 18.13 41.83 -0.12
N ALA A 180 18.08 40.56 -0.55
CA ALA A 180 19.18 39.60 -0.39
C ALA A 180 20.44 39.95 -1.20
N TYR A 181 20.32 40.74 -2.26
CA TYR A 181 21.45 41.28 -3.00
C TYR A 181 22.13 42.45 -2.25
N LEU A 182 21.32 43.37 -1.69
CA LEU A 182 21.79 44.55 -0.97
C LEU A 182 22.32 44.24 0.43
N VAL A 183 21.75 43.25 1.11
CA VAL A 183 22.14 42.79 2.44
C VAL A 183 22.74 41.39 2.29
N PRO A 184 24.08 41.24 2.22
CA PRO A 184 24.68 39.96 1.81
C PRO A 184 24.97 38.98 2.96
N THR A 185 24.95 39.42 4.22
CA THR A 185 25.39 38.63 5.39
C THR A 185 24.43 38.76 6.56
N MET A 186 24.43 37.77 7.47
CA MET A 186 23.61 37.84 8.70
C MET A 186 23.98 39.03 9.58
N SER A 187 25.27 39.34 9.74
CA SER A 187 25.68 40.49 10.57
C SER A 187 25.23 41.84 9.99
N ALA A 188 25.05 41.95 8.67
CA ALA A 188 24.49 43.14 8.04
C ALA A 188 23.00 43.37 8.40
N MET A 189 22.29 42.34 8.87
CA MET A 189 20.90 42.47 9.33
C MET A 189 20.77 43.35 10.58
N ARG A 190 21.85 43.59 11.35
CA ARG A 190 21.84 44.48 12.53
C ARG A 190 21.17 45.82 12.26
N ASN A 191 21.38 46.37 11.07
CA ASN A 191 20.85 47.67 10.66
C ASN A 191 19.33 47.66 10.45
N TRP A 192 18.72 46.49 10.33
CA TRP A 192 17.30 46.28 10.05
C TRP A 192 16.52 45.68 11.23
N LEU A 193 17.19 45.20 12.27
CA LEU A 193 16.53 44.54 13.41
C LEU A 193 15.58 45.47 14.17
N ALA A 194 15.96 46.75 14.36
CA ALA A 194 15.09 47.72 15.02
C ALA A 194 13.81 47.97 14.23
N THR A 195 13.94 48.16 12.91
CA THR A 195 12.81 48.30 12.00
C THR A 195 11.93 47.06 12.00
N SER A 196 12.53 45.86 11.93
CA SER A 196 11.82 44.58 11.99
C SER A 196 11.03 44.44 13.29
N ALA A 197 11.63 44.77 14.44
CA ALA A 197 10.96 44.72 15.74
C ALA A 197 9.77 45.68 15.81
N VAL A 198 9.90 46.91 15.31
CA VAL A 198 8.80 47.89 15.25
C VAL A 198 7.67 47.38 14.35
N LEU A 199 7.99 46.82 13.18
CA LEU A 199 6.99 46.23 12.29
C LEU A 199 6.28 45.05 12.95
N THR A 200 7.02 44.14 13.61
CA THR A 200 6.47 43.01 14.37
C THR A 200 5.51 43.48 15.45
N VAL A 201 5.93 44.38 16.33
CA VAL A 201 5.08 44.89 17.42
C VAL A 201 3.83 45.57 16.86
N THR A 202 3.96 46.32 15.76
CA THR A 202 2.84 47.04 15.15
C THR A 202 1.74 46.08 14.69
N TYR A 203 2.05 45.07 13.88
CA TYR A 203 1.00 44.13 13.46
C TYR A 203 0.49 43.27 14.61
N VAL A 204 1.35 42.88 15.57
CA VAL A 204 0.94 42.07 16.74
C VAL A 204 -0.12 42.82 17.55
N VAL A 205 0.12 44.09 17.88
CA VAL A 205 -0.80 44.89 18.71
C VAL A 205 -2.14 45.11 18.00
N VAL A 206 -2.10 45.50 16.72
CA VAL A 206 -3.33 45.74 15.94
C VAL A 206 -4.11 44.45 15.73
N LEU A 207 -3.42 43.35 15.42
CA LEU A 207 -4.03 42.03 15.25
C LEU A 207 -4.71 41.57 16.55
N VAL A 208 -4.01 41.59 17.69
CA VAL A 208 -4.57 41.17 18.98
C VAL A 208 -5.78 42.02 19.35
N ALA A 209 -5.75 43.34 19.11
CA ALA A 209 -6.89 44.21 19.37
C ALA A 209 -8.13 43.81 18.54
N ILE A 210 -7.96 43.47 17.26
CA ILE A 210 -9.05 42.98 16.41
C ILE A 210 -9.51 41.59 16.84
N LEU A 211 -8.61 40.66 17.15
CA LEU A 211 -8.96 39.32 17.62
C LEU A 211 -9.77 39.35 18.93
N VAL A 212 -9.42 40.25 19.86
CA VAL A 212 -10.18 40.44 21.12
C VAL A 212 -11.58 40.98 20.84
N LYS A 213 -11.71 41.93 19.91
CA LYS A 213 -13.01 42.47 19.48
C LYS A 213 -13.86 41.37 18.83
N ASP A 214 -13.31 40.65 17.86
CA ASP A 214 -13.99 39.60 17.10
C ASP A 214 -14.38 38.43 17.98
N GLY A 215 -13.46 37.99 18.84
CA GLY A 215 -13.73 36.92 19.80
C GLY A 215 -14.76 37.29 20.87
N LYS A 216 -14.96 38.57 21.20
CA LYS A 216 -16.07 39.01 22.06
C LYS A 216 -17.40 39.11 21.31
N ALA A 217 -17.36 39.49 20.04
CA ALA A 217 -18.55 39.60 19.19
C ALA A 217 -19.10 38.23 18.77
N ASN A 218 -18.23 37.25 18.55
CA ASN A 218 -18.61 35.90 18.14
C ASN A 218 -19.17 35.08 19.33
N LYS A 219 -20.49 34.91 19.39
CA LYS A 219 -21.19 34.17 20.46
C LYS A 219 -21.34 32.67 20.19
N THR A 220 -21.14 32.22 18.96
CA THR A 220 -21.30 30.82 18.53
C THR A 220 -19.96 30.29 18.03
N LYS A 221 -19.09 29.91 18.97
CA LYS A 221 -17.75 29.38 18.67
C LYS A 221 -17.78 27.86 18.75
N ASP A 222 -17.39 27.22 17.66
CA ASP A 222 -17.23 25.77 17.62
C ASP A 222 -15.76 25.40 17.79
N TYR A 223 -15.49 24.48 18.72
CA TYR A 223 -14.14 23.98 19.01
C TYR A 223 -14.04 22.47 18.79
N ASN A 224 -15.05 21.87 18.17
CA ASN A 224 -14.99 20.46 17.83
C ASN A 224 -13.96 20.24 16.71
N ILE A 225 -13.25 19.12 16.83
CA ILE A 225 -12.30 18.66 15.82
C ILE A 225 -13.12 17.93 14.76
N HIS A 226 -13.18 18.52 13.57
CA HIS A 226 -13.91 17.99 12.42
C HIS A 226 -13.02 17.10 11.55
N GLY A 227 -13.66 16.20 10.80
CA GLY A 227 -13.01 15.25 9.90
C GLY A 227 -13.27 13.80 10.28
N SER A 228 -12.94 12.89 9.38
CA SER A 228 -12.96 11.45 9.65
C SER A 228 -11.92 11.07 10.71
N GLU A 229 -12.03 9.89 11.34
CA GLU A 229 -11.02 9.43 12.32
C GLU A 229 -9.61 9.38 11.73
N VAL A 230 -9.49 9.08 10.43
CA VAL A 230 -8.22 9.07 9.72
C VAL A 230 -7.70 10.49 9.50
N GLU A 231 -8.55 11.41 9.05
CA GLU A 231 -8.18 12.82 8.88
C GLU A 231 -7.75 13.47 10.19
N LYS A 232 -8.42 13.17 11.30
CA LYS A 232 -8.04 13.65 12.63
C LYS A 232 -6.61 13.24 12.98
N VAL A 233 -6.23 12.00 12.71
CA VAL A 233 -4.86 11.51 12.96
C VAL A 233 -3.83 12.21 12.07
N PHE A 234 -4.08 12.30 10.76
CA PHE A 234 -3.14 12.97 9.85
C PHE A 234 -3.00 14.46 10.14
N ASN A 235 -4.12 15.14 10.41
CA ASN A 235 -4.12 16.55 10.78
C ASN A 235 -3.39 16.77 12.12
N ALA A 236 -3.51 15.84 13.07
CA ALA A 236 -2.75 15.88 14.32
C ALA A 236 -1.24 15.77 14.09
N PHE A 237 -0.77 14.87 13.20
CA PHE A 237 0.64 14.82 12.81
C PHE A 237 1.09 16.10 12.11
N GLY A 238 0.29 16.64 11.19
CA GLY A 238 0.55 17.93 10.53
C GLY A 238 0.63 19.12 11.50
N ALA A 239 -0.15 19.07 12.58
CA ALA A 239 -0.10 20.07 13.65
C ALA A 239 1.15 19.94 14.53
N ILE A 240 1.52 18.73 14.94
CA ILE A 240 2.77 18.45 15.67
C ILE A 240 3.98 18.92 14.85
N ALA A 241 3.95 18.64 13.55
CA ALA A 241 4.90 19.10 12.55
C ALA A 241 5.03 20.63 12.52
N ALA A 242 3.91 21.34 12.41
CA ALA A 242 3.89 22.80 12.42
C ALA A 242 4.45 23.37 13.74
N ILE A 243 4.10 22.76 14.88
CA ILE A 243 4.61 23.15 16.21
C ILE A 243 6.12 22.97 16.28
N LEU A 244 6.68 21.92 15.67
CA LEU A 244 8.12 21.76 15.59
C LEU A 244 8.75 22.89 14.75
N VAL A 245 8.26 23.11 13.53
CA VAL A 245 8.79 24.12 12.60
C VAL A 245 8.83 25.53 13.21
N CYS A 246 7.82 25.90 14.02
CA CYS A 246 7.78 27.24 14.63
C CYS A 246 8.78 27.43 15.79
N ASN A 247 9.30 26.32 16.36
CA ASN A 247 10.21 26.35 17.50
C ASN A 247 11.69 26.15 17.11
N THR A 248 12.01 25.70 15.90
CA THR A 248 13.38 25.37 15.51
C THR A 248 13.59 25.59 14.02
N SER A 249 14.83 25.89 13.63
CA SER A 249 15.20 26.16 12.24
C SER A 249 16.28 25.22 11.69
N GLY A 250 16.94 24.44 12.55
CA GLY A 250 18.10 23.64 12.15
C GLY A 250 19.34 24.46 11.77
N LEU A 251 19.39 25.75 12.15
CA LEU A 251 20.46 26.71 11.79
C LEU A 251 21.27 27.20 12.99
N LEU A 252 21.09 26.56 14.14
CA LEU A 252 21.66 27.05 15.39
C LEU A 252 23.20 27.21 15.30
N PRO A 253 23.97 26.24 14.77
CA PRO A 253 25.43 26.39 14.68
C PRO A 253 25.87 27.56 13.78
N GLU A 254 25.18 27.78 12.66
CA GLU A 254 25.48 28.86 11.72
C GLU A 254 25.14 30.24 12.31
N ILE A 255 24.02 30.37 13.04
CA ILE A 255 23.68 31.59 13.79
C ILE A 255 24.69 31.81 14.92
N GLN A 256 25.01 30.76 15.66
CA GLN A 256 25.96 30.79 16.77
C GLN A 256 27.38 31.14 16.31
N SER A 257 27.74 30.86 15.05
CA SER A 257 29.04 31.21 14.49
C SER A 257 29.31 32.73 14.47
N THR A 258 28.28 33.57 14.37
CA THR A 258 28.47 35.02 14.30
C THR A 258 28.69 35.67 15.67
N LEU A 259 28.34 34.98 16.76
CA LEU A 259 28.43 35.49 18.13
C LEU A 259 29.86 35.67 18.61
N ARG A 260 30.13 36.79 19.28
CA ARG A 260 31.38 37.02 20.00
C ARG A 260 31.56 36.08 21.19
N LYS A 261 32.82 35.82 21.57
CA LYS A 261 33.17 35.02 22.77
C LYS A 261 32.66 35.68 24.07
N PRO A 262 32.29 34.91 25.11
CA PRO A 262 32.13 33.46 25.14
C PRO A 262 30.86 33.01 24.38
N VAL A 263 31.05 32.21 23.32
CA VAL A 263 30.03 31.94 22.30
C VAL A 263 28.83 31.17 22.87
N VAL A 264 29.07 30.07 23.59
CA VAL A 264 28.01 29.19 24.14
C VAL A 264 27.15 29.94 25.16
N ALA A 265 27.76 30.68 26.08
CA ALA A 265 27.03 31.44 27.10
C ALA A 265 26.19 32.56 26.47
N ASN A 266 26.74 33.25 25.47
CA ASN A 266 26.02 34.26 24.70
C ASN A 266 24.85 33.65 23.90
N MET A 267 25.05 32.48 23.30
CA MET A 267 23.99 31.79 22.55
C MET A 267 22.86 31.33 23.47
N ARG A 268 23.18 30.80 24.66
CA ARG A 268 22.16 30.41 25.64
C ARG A 268 21.32 31.60 26.13
N LYS A 269 21.91 32.79 26.28
CA LYS A 269 21.13 34.01 26.57
C LYS A 269 20.18 34.38 25.43
N ALA A 270 20.65 34.30 24.19
CA ALA A 270 19.83 34.56 23.01
C ALA A 270 18.67 33.53 22.89
N LEU A 271 18.94 32.24 23.13
CA LEU A 271 17.92 31.19 23.17
C LEU A 271 16.89 31.40 24.27
N MET A 272 17.32 31.81 25.47
CA MET A 272 16.39 32.14 26.56
C MET A 272 15.46 33.29 26.18
N MET A 273 15.97 34.33 25.52
CA MET A 273 15.13 35.42 25.02
C MET A 273 14.09 34.94 23.98
N GLN A 274 14.49 34.03 23.07
CA GLN A 274 13.59 33.43 22.09
C GLN A 274 12.50 32.57 22.73
N TYR A 275 12.85 31.64 23.61
CA TYR A 275 11.90 30.72 24.24
C TYR A 275 11.11 31.33 25.43
N THR A 276 11.31 32.62 25.71
CA THR A 276 10.48 33.38 26.67
C THR A 276 9.64 34.42 25.93
N VAL A 277 10.25 35.54 25.54
CA VAL A 277 9.57 36.66 24.86
C VAL A 277 9.06 36.22 23.50
N GLY A 278 9.89 35.51 22.73
CA GLY A 278 9.50 35.06 21.40
C GLY A 278 8.31 34.11 21.43
N LEU A 279 8.41 33.05 22.24
CA LEU A 279 7.37 32.03 22.42
C LEU A 279 6.03 32.59 22.93
N ALA A 280 6.08 33.52 23.89
CA ALA A 280 4.87 34.14 24.42
C ALA A 280 4.06 34.88 23.33
N VAL A 281 4.73 35.55 22.39
CA VAL A 281 4.06 36.34 21.35
C VAL A 281 3.38 35.44 20.31
N TYR A 282 4.09 34.49 19.69
CA TYR A 282 3.47 33.68 18.64
C TYR A 282 2.50 32.62 19.17
N TYR A 283 2.73 32.02 20.34
CA TYR A 283 1.72 31.16 20.97
C TYR A 283 0.51 31.97 21.40
N GLY A 284 0.71 33.19 21.92
CA GLY A 284 -0.36 34.11 22.25
C GLY A 284 -1.28 34.41 21.07
N ILE A 285 -0.72 34.73 19.89
CA ILE A 285 -1.51 34.97 18.67
C ILE A 285 -2.22 33.70 18.21
N SER A 286 -1.52 32.55 18.24
CA SER A 286 -2.10 31.26 17.80
C SER A 286 -3.31 30.88 18.66
N ILE A 287 -3.18 31.01 19.98
CA ILE A 287 -4.24 30.77 20.96
C ILE A 287 -5.37 31.79 20.82
N ALA A 288 -5.04 33.08 20.66
CA ALA A 288 -6.04 34.14 20.52
C ALA A 288 -6.86 33.99 19.22
N GLY A 289 -6.22 33.60 18.12
CA GLY A 289 -6.90 33.34 16.85
C GLY A 289 -7.86 32.15 16.95
N TYR A 290 -7.41 31.03 17.52
CA TYR A 290 -8.28 29.88 17.76
C TYR A 290 -9.41 30.20 18.75
N TRP A 291 -9.16 30.96 19.81
CA TRP A 291 -10.20 31.44 20.71
C TRP A 291 -11.20 32.40 20.04
N ALA A 292 -10.80 33.17 19.04
CA ALA A 292 -11.69 34.11 18.38
C ALA A 292 -12.64 33.42 17.39
N TYR A 293 -12.16 32.47 16.58
CA TYR A 293 -12.91 31.87 15.47
C TYR A 293 -13.12 30.34 15.56
N GLY A 294 -12.49 29.64 16.50
CA GLY A 294 -12.66 28.20 16.70
C GLY A 294 -12.17 27.35 15.53
N SER A 295 -12.91 26.31 15.16
CA SER A 295 -12.62 25.44 14.00
C SER A 295 -12.72 26.16 12.65
N SER A 296 -13.33 27.35 12.62
CA SER A 296 -13.50 28.13 11.39
C SER A 296 -12.33 29.05 11.03
N VAL A 297 -11.23 29.03 11.81
CA VAL A 297 -10.06 29.88 11.55
C VAL A 297 -9.49 29.61 10.15
N SER A 298 -9.30 30.66 9.35
CA SER A 298 -8.67 30.58 8.02
C SER A 298 -7.18 30.20 8.09
N GLU A 299 -6.67 29.55 7.03
CA GLU A 299 -5.22 29.25 6.86
C GLU A 299 -4.32 30.50 6.96
N TYR A 300 -4.87 31.66 6.65
CA TYR A 300 -4.22 32.95 6.79
C TYR A 300 -5.18 33.86 7.54
N LEU A 301 -4.89 34.07 8.82
CA LEU A 301 -5.77 34.75 9.77
C LEU A 301 -6.32 36.12 9.29
N PRO A 302 -5.55 36.95 8.56
CA PRO A 302 -6.08 38.20 8.02
C PRO A 302 -7.32 38.08 7.11
N TYR A 303 -7.53 36.94 6.44
CA TYR A 303 -8.73 36.71 5.61
C TYR A 303 -10.05 36.75 6.39
N GLN A 304 -9.99 36.64 7.72
CA GLN A 304 -11.18 36.49 8.57
C GLN A 304 -11.38 37.67 9.53
N LEU A 305 -10.48 38.65 9.53
CA LEU A 305 -10.52 39.77 10.48
C LEU A 305 -11.71 40.70 10.21
N SER A 306 -12.53 40.93 11.23
CA SER A 306 -13.66 41.88 11.20
C SER A 306 -13.19 43.27 11.68
N GLY A 307 -12.42 43.93 10.81
CA GLY A 307 -11.74 45.19 11.10
C GLY A 307 -12.09 46.34 10.16
N PRO A 308 -11.75 47.59 10.51
CA PRO A 308 -11.74 48.68 9.54
C PRO A 308 -10.69 48.40 8.46
N ARG A 309 -10.96 48.81 7.20
CA ARG A 309 -10.06 48.56 6.05
C ARG A 309 -8.60 48.93 6.31
N TRP A 310 -8.38 50.07 6.97
CA TRP A 310 -7.03 50.53 7.33
C TRP A 310 -6.27 49.55 8.24
N GLY A 311 -6.99 48.83 9.11
CA GLY A 311 -6.39 47.84 10.01
C GLY A 311 -5.90 46.61 9.26
N ASN A 312 -6.72 46.09 8.32
CA ASN A 312 -6.32 44.96 7.49
C ASN A 312 -5.13 45.31 6.58
N VAL A 313 -5.16 46.49 5.95
CA VAL A 313 -4.05 47.01 5.14
C VAL A 313 -2.78 47.18 5.98
N LEU A 314 -2.88 47.74 7.19
CA LEU A 314 -1.73 47.96 8.07
C LEU A 314 -1.09 46.64 8.51
N ILE A 315 -1.89 45.65 8.94
CA ILE A 315 -1.40 44.32 9.33
C ILE A 315 -0.65 43.68 8.18
N ASN A 316 -1.26 43.58 7.00
CA ASN A 316 -0.64 42.92 5.85
C ASN A 316 0.60 43.67 5.32
N SER A 317 0.59 45.01 5.33
CA SER A 317 1.74 45.81 4.87
C SER A 317 2.94 45.66 5.80
N THR A 318 2.72 45.76 7.11
CA THR A 318 3.80 45.60 8.10
C THR A 318 4.29 44.16 8.18
N ALA A 319 3.40 43.17 8.05
CA ALA A 319 3.74 41.75 7.92
C ALA A 319 4.61 41.46 6.70
N PHE A 320 4.26 42.00 5.53
CA PHE A 320 5.06 41.85 4.29
C PHE A 320 6.44 42.48 4.42
N LEU A 321 6.53 43.71 4.92
CA LEU A 321 7.82 44.39 5.11
C LEU A 321 8.71 43.66 6.13
N GLN A 322 8.10 43.13 7.19
CA GLN A 322 8.81 42.36 8.21
C GLN A 322 9.30 41.02 7.66
N SER A 323 8.50 40.35 6.83
CA SER A 323 8.86 39.05 6.24
C SER A 323 10.06 39.15 5.30
N VAL A 324 10.29 40.29 4.64
CA VAL A 324 11.53 40.55 3.87
C VAL A 324 12.78 40.39 4.74
N VAL A 325 12.75 40.93 5.96
CA VAL A 325 13.89 40.86 6.90
C VAL A 325 14.00 39.45 7.49
N SER A 326 12.89 38.86 7.90
CA SER A 326 12.85 37.53 8.53
C SER A 326 13.29 36.43 7.56
N GLN A 327 12.80 36.45 6.32
CA GLN A 327 13.18 35.48 5.29
C GLN A 327 14.69 35.45 5.07
N HIS A 328 15.34 36.64 5.09
CA HIS A 328 16.77 36.73 4.88
C HIS A 328 17.58 35.97 5.95
N MET A 329 17.12 35.97 7.21
CA MET A 329 17.74 35.18 8.29
C MET A 329 17.78 33.69 7.94
N PHE A 330 16.66 33.13 7.46
CA PHE A 330 16.57 31.71 7.14
C PHE A 330 17.35 31.34 5.86
N CYS A 331 17.44 32.23 4.87
CA CYS A 331 18.24 31.95 3.67
C CYS A 331 19.75 32.21 3.82
N ALA A 332 20.18 32.88 4.89
CA ALA A 332 21.57 33.26 5.05
C ALA A 332 22.58 32.08 5.06
N PRO A 333 22.25 30.89 5.58
CA PRO A 333 23.16 29.73 5.48
C PRO A 333 23.32 29.20 4.05
N ILE A 334 22.28 29.29 3.21
CA ILE A 334 22.39 28.98 1.78
C ILE A 334 23.34 29.98 1.12
N HIS A 335 23.18 31.25 1.48
CA HIS A 335 24.02 32.34 0.99
C HIS A 335 25.49 32.16 1.39
N GLU A 336 25.79 31.86 2.66
CA GLU A 336 27.14 31.59 3.15
C GLU A 336 27.80 30.43 2.40
N ALA A 337 27.07 29.34 2.18
CA ALA A 337 27.60 28.16 1.51
C ALA A 337 27.91 28.42 0.03
N LEU A 338 27.01 29.11 -0.68
CA LEU A 338 27.21 29.47 -2.08
C LEU A 338 28.33 30.51 -2.23
N ASP A 339 28.35 31.52 -1.37
CA ASP A 339 29.36 32.57 -1.44
C ASP A 339 30.76 32.00 -1.15
N THR A 340 30.89 31.17 -0.13
CA THR A 340 32.18 30.52 0.21
C THR A 340 32.68 29.62 -0.91
N LYS A 341 31.78 28.96 -1.65
CA LYS A 341 32.16 28.05 -2.74
C LYS A 341 32.49 28.78 -4.05
N PHE A 342 31.76 29.85 -4.37
CA PHE A 342 31.78 30.45 -5.71
C PHE A 342 32.38 31.85 -5.76
N GLN A 343 32.46 32.61 -4.65
CA GLN A 343 33.13 33.92 -4.64
C GLN A 343 34.65 33.75 -4.55
N LYS A 344 35.37 34.77 -5.01
CA LYS A 344 36.82 34.87 -4.81
C LYS A 344 37.08 35.40 -3.42
N LEU A 345 37.62 34.55 -2.54
CA LEU A 345 37.87 34.88 -1.13
C LEU A 345 39.07 35.83 -0.93
N ASP A 346 39.95 35.89 -1.92
CA ASP A 346 41.09 36.81 -2.01
C ASP A 346 40.68 38.25 -2.41
N GLU A 347 39.49 38.42 -2.96
CA GLU A 347 38.92 39.72 -3.30
C GLU A 347 37.85 40.16 -2.28
N GLY A 348 37.70 41.47 -2.08
CA GLY A 348 36.66 41.99 -1.19
C GLY A 348 35.24 41.56 -1.62
N MET A 349 34.34 41.42 -0.64
CA MET A 349 32.93 41.04 -0.85
C MET A 349 32.16 41.98 -1.80
N PHE A 350 32.64 43.22 -1.99
CA PHE A 350 32.07 44.23 -2.88
C PHE A 350 32.89 44.45 -4.16
N SER A 351 33.82 43.55 -4.52
CA SER A 351 34.52 43.62 -5.80
C SER A 351 33.55 43.45 -6.97
N LYS A 352 33.88 44.01 -8.15
CA LYS A 352 33.02 43.88 -9.34
C LYS A 352 32.74 42.41 -9.70
N ALA A 353 33.74 41.54 -9.56
CA ALA A 353 33.61 40.12 -9.83
C ALA A 353 32.67 39.43 -8.81
N ASN A 354 32.84 39.72 -7.52
CA ASN A 354 32.01 39.13 -6.46
C ASN A 354 30.57 39.67 -6.48
N LEU A 355 30.35 40.93 -6.87
CA LEU A 355 29.02 41.50 -7.10
C LEU A 355 28.27 40.80 -8.24
N GLY A 356 28.93 40.58 -9.38
CA GLY A 356 28.35 39.84 -10.51
C GLY A 356 28.00 38.39 -10.15
N ARG A 357 28.89 37.70 -9.44
CA ARG A 357 28.63 36.33 -8.95
C ARG A 357 27.49 36.27 -7.93
N ARG A 358 27.43 37.23 -7.00
CA ARG A 358 26.32 37.33 -6.04
C ARG A 358 24.99 37.52 -6.76
N PHE A 359 24.92 38.46 -7.70
CA PHE A 359 23.72 38.70 -8.48
C PHE A 359 23.23 37.40 -9.12
N ALA A 360 24.11 36.68 -9.83
CA ALA A 360 23.77 35.41 -10.48
C ALA A 360 23.29 34.34 -9.48
N LEU A 361 24.00 34.16 -8.35
CA LEU A 361 23.65 33.16 -7.34
C LEU A 361 22.30 33.47 -6.67
N ARG A 362 22.04 34.74 -6.33
CA ARG A 362 20.75 35.13 -5.73
C ARG A 362 19.62 35.07 -6.74
N ALA A 363 19.84 35.48 -7.99
CA ALA A 363 18.84 35.38 -9.04
C ALA A 363 18.44 33.92 -9.30
N LEU A 364 19.41 33.00 -9.27
CA LEU A 364 19.13 31.56 -9.40
C LEU A 364 18.29 31.03 -8.24
N VAL A 365 18.70 31.30 -6.99
CA VAL A 365 18.00 30.81 -5.79
C VAL A 365 16.57 31.35 -5.73
N PHE A 366 16.39 32.67 -5.86
CA PHE A 366 15.05 33.28 -5.79
C PHE A 366 14.21 33.01 -7.03
N GLY A 367 14.82 32.96 -8.23
CA GLY A 367 14.12 32.60 -9.46
C GLY A 367 13.52 31.19 -9.39
N LEU A 368 14.32 30.19 -8.98
CA LEU A 368 13.85 28.82 -8.84
C LEU A 368 12.79 28.68 -7.74
N ASN A 369 13.04 29.23 -6.54
CA ASN A 369 12.07 29.16 -5.45
C ASN A 369 10.74 29.83 -5.80
N THR A 370 10.78 31.00 -6.45
CA THR A 370 9.57 31.74 -6.86
C THR A 370 8.81 30.98 -7.95
N PHE A 371 9.52 30.43 -8.94
CA PHE A 371 8.91 29.61 -10.00
C PHE A 371 8.17 28.40 -9.42
N VAL A 372 8.84 27.64 -8.55
CA VAL A 372 8.25 26.48 -7.88
C VAL A 372 7.04 26.90 -7.03
N THR A 373 7.18 27.96 -6.23
CA THR A 373 6.09 28.46 -5.37
C THR A 373 4.86 28.89 -6.18
N ALA A 374 5.06 29.49 -7.36
CA ALA A 374 3.96 29.91 -8.23
C ALA A 374 3.28 28.74 -8.96
N LEU A 375 3.99 27.63 -9.17
CA LEU A 375 3.53 26.46 -9.93
C LEU A 375 2.61 25.55 -9.10
N PHE A 376 2.89 25.37 -7.80
CA PHE A 376 2.18 24.41 -6.96
C PHE A 376 1.01 25.05 -6.17
N PRO A 377 -0.24 24.60 -6.38
CA PRO A 377 -1.41 25.21 -5.73
C PRO A 377 -1.53 24.88 -4.21
N PHE A 378 -0.96 23.76 -3.76
CA PHE A 378 -0.97 23.30 -2.36
C PHE A 378 0.38 23.51 -1.66
N MET A 379 1.13 24.55 -2.05
CA MET A 379 2.49 24.75 -1.57
C MET A 379 2.60 24.93 -0.05
N GLY A 380 1.55 25.45 0.61
CA GLY A 380 1.49 25.57 2.06
C GLY A 380 1.61 24.23 2.80
N ASP A 381 0.84 23.23 2.36
CA ASP A 381 0.84 21.90 2.97
C ASP A 381 2.16 21.17 2.74
N PHE A 382 2.73 21.34 1.53
CA PHE A 382 4.01 20.75 1.17
C PHE A 382 5.16 21.29 2.05
N VAL A 383 5.19 22.60 2.30
CA VAL A 383 6.18 23.24 3.17
C VAL A 383 6.04 22.74 4.62
N ASN A 384 4.81 22.57 5.11
CA ASN A 384 4.57 22.10 6.48
C ASN A 384 5.01 20.62 6.66
N LEU A 385 4.59 19.74 5.75
CA LEU A 385 4.90 18.31 5.84
C LEU A 385 6.40 18.03 5.69
N PHE A 386 7.02 18.48 4.60
CA PHE A 386 8.44 18.19 4.34
C PHE A 386 9.38 18.99 5.25
N GLY A 387 8.97 20.20 5.66
CA GLY A 387 9.72 21.02 6.61
C GLY A 387 9.84 20.33 7.97
N SER A 388 8.77 19.72 8.46
CA SER A 388 8.79 19.00 9.74
C SER A 388 9.58 17.68 9.69
N PHE A 389 9.42 16.91 8.60
CA PHE A 389 10.15 15.66 8.40
C PHE A 389 11.66 15.90 8.40
N THR A 390 12.11 16.97 7.74
CA THR A 390 13.54 17.32 7.70
C THR A 390 14.05 17.95 9.01
N LEU A 391 13.21 18.67 9.75
CA LEU A 391 13.60 19.31 11.02
C LEU A 391 13.63 18.38 12.23
N PHE A 392 12.85 17.31 12.24
CA PHE A 392 12.82 16.34 13.34
C PHE A 392 14.20 15.73 13.63
N PRO A 393 14.92 15.13 12.66
CA PRO A 393 16.26 14.62 12.89
C PRO A 393 17.26 15.72 13.26
N LEU A 394 17.20 16.88 12.59
CA LEU A 394 18.09 18.02 12.86
C LEU A 394 17.92 18.59 14.28
N THR A 395 16.73 18.48 14.85
CA THR A 395 16.42 19.10 16.15
C THR A 395 16.53 18.11 17.29
N PHE A 396 15.99 16.90 17.17
CA PHE A 396 15.94 15.97 18.29
C PHE A 396 16.99 14.86 18.21
N VAL A 397 17.17 14.29 17.02
CA VAL A 397 17.98 13.07 16.85
C VAL A 397 19.47 13.41 16.84
N PHE A 398 19.90 14.31 15.96
CA PHE A 398 21.32 14.61 15.75
C PHE A 398 21.99 15.22 16.99
N PRO A 399 21.40 16.20 17.72
CA PRO A 399 22.03 16.71 18.94
C PRO A 399 22.16 15.63 20.02
N SER A 400 21.15 14.76 20.15
CA SER A 400 21.15 13.67 21.12
C SER A 400 22.23 12.62 20.78
N MET A 401 22.35 12.25 19.50
CA MET A 401 23.39 11.32 19.02
C MET A 401 24.79 11.86 19.31
N VAL A 402 25.06 13.12 18.97
CA VAL A 402 26.37 13.74 19.25
C VAL A 402 26.63 13.77 20.75
N PHE A 403 25.64 14.15 21.56
CA PHE A 403 25.80 14.20 23.00
C PHE A 403 26.12 12.83 23.62
N ILE A 404 25.42 11.76 23.22
CA ILE A 404 25.67 10.39 23.70
C ILE A 404 27.08 9.95 23.33
N LYS A 405 27.50 10.18 22.08
CA LYS A 405 28.81 9.76 21.59
C LYS A 405 29.97 10.50 22.26
N VAL A 406 29.80 11.79 22.54
CA VAL A 406 30.85 12.61 23.18
C VAL A 406 30.90 12.39 24.70
N ARG A 407 29.79 12.18 25.40
CA ARG A 407 29.81 12.07 26.88
C ARG A 407 29.93 10.65 27.45
N GLN A 408 29.94 9.60 26.63
CA GLN A 408 30.00 8.18 27.06
C GLN A 408 29.10 7.84 28.27
N LEU A 409 27.89 8.43 28.37
CA LEU A 409 26.99 8.19 29.49
C LEU A 409 25.96 7.09 29.16
N LEU A 410 25.91 6.06 30.02
CA LEU A 410 24.92 4.99 30.11
C LEU A 410 23.60 5.46 30.75
N LEU A 411 23.04 6.58 30.29
CA LEU A 411 21.67 6.96 30.66
C LEU A 411 20.87 7.19 29.37
N PRO A 412 19.74 6.49 29.18
CA PRO A 412 18.99 6.61 27.95
C PRO A 412 18.34 8.00 27.89
N PRO A 413 18.41 8.72 26.75
CA PRO A 413 17.33 9.63 26.36
C PRO A 413 16.01 8.89 26.52
N PRO A 414 14.87 9.58 26.76
CA PRO A 414 13.58 8.91 26.91
C PRO A 414 13.43 7.83 25.82
N LEU A 415 13.38 6.55 26.22
CA LEU A 415 13.48 5.40 25.32
C LEU A 415 12.51 5.48 24.13
N PHE A 416 11.38 6.17 24.34
CA PHE A 416 10.36 6.50 23.34
C PHE A 416 10.87 7.37 22.18
N LEU A 417 11.76 8.33 22.42
CA LEU A 417 12.32 9.20 21.38
C LEU A 417 13.43 8.50 20.60
N LEU A 418 14.18 7.59 21.25
CA LEU A 418 15.16 6.76 20.56
C LEU A 418 14.46 5.74 19.64
N SER A 419 13.40 5.08 20.10
CA SER A 419 12.62 4.16 19.27
C SER A 419 11.96 4.87 18.09
N LEU A 420 11.32 6.04 18.31
CA LEU A 420 10.79 6.85 17.20
C LEU A 420 11.91 7.34 16.27
N SER A 421 13.07 7.72 16.81
CA SER A 421 14.20 8.20 16.00
C SER A 421 14.85 7.10 15.16
N GLN A 422 14.85 5.86 15.65
CA GLN A 422 15.41 4.73 14.93
C GLN A 422 14.47 4.30 13.80
N GLU A 423 13.16 4.27 14.05
CA GLU A 423 12.15 4.04 13.03
C GLU A 423 12.13 5.14 11.96
N ILE A 424 12.24 6.42 12.35
CA ILE A 424 12.30 7.55 11.41
C ILE A 424 13.62 7.55 10.62
N LEU A 425 14.76 7.25 11.26
CA LEU A 425 16.07 7.18 10.59
C LEU A 425 16.16 5.97 9.64
N GLU A 426 15.53 4.84 9.97
CA GLU A 426 15.41 3.68 9.08
C GLU A 426 14.52 4.00 7.87
N VAL A 427 13.41 4.72 8.09
CA VAL A 427 12.60 5.27 7.00
C VAL A 427 13.46 6.22 6.14
N GLU A 428 14.22 7.15 6.74
CA GLU A 428 15.10 8.09 6.01
C GLU A 428 16.23 7.42 5.22
N LEU A 429 16.85 6.36 5.75
CA LEU A 429 17.87 5.57 5.05
C LEU A 429 17.29 4.80 3.85
N VAL A 430 16.00 4.44 3.90
CA VAL A 430 15.25 3.90 2.77
C VAL A 430 14.90 4.99 1.75
N LEU A 431 14.61 6.22 2.19
CA LEU A 431 14.33 7.38 1.32
C LEU A 431 15.57 7.87 0.54
N VAL A 432 16.77 7.87 1.13
CA VAL A 432 18.00 8.36 0.47
C VAL A 432 18.51 7.42 -0.63
N ASN A 433 18.10 6.15 -0.63
CA ASN A 433 18.51 5.15 -1.63
C ASN A 433 17.46 4.91 -2.74
N ARG A 434 16.35 5.65 -2.79
CA ARG A 434 15.28 5.49 -3.80
C ARG A 434 14.73 6.83 -4.30
N ASP A 435 14.08 6.80 -5.46
CA ASP A 435 13.57 7.97 -6.17
C ASP A 435 12.62 8.85 -5.29
N PRO A 436 12.82 10.18 -5.21
CA PRO A 436 12.10 11.07 -4.28
C PRO A 436 10.57 11.09 -4.44
N ILE A 437 10.06 10.82 -5.65
CA ILE A 437 8.63 10.91 -6.00
C ILE A 437 7.84 9.67 -5.56
N GLY A 438 8.46 8.48 -5.54
CA GLY A 438 7.84 7.27 -5.00
C GLY A 438 7.71 7.30 -3.48
N SER A 439 8.66 7.98 -2.83
CA SER A 439 8.84 8.02 -1.38
C SER A 439 7.70 8.73 -0.62
N ALA A 440 7.12 9.78 -1.20
CA ALA A 440 5.96 10.48 -0.63
C ALA A 440 4.66 9.66 -0.74
N ARG A 441 4.57 8.83 -1.78
CA ARG A 441 3.43 7.93 -2.02
C ARG A 441 3.51 6.71 -1.10
N ASP A 442 4.71 6.19 -0.89
CA ASP A 442 5.00 5.11 0.05
C ASP A 442 4.77 5.53 1.51
N LEU A 443 5.07 6.78 1.89
CA LEU A 443 4.77 7.32 3.24
C LEU A 443 3.27 7.48 3.51
N LEU A 444 2.49 7.94 2.52
CA LEU A 444 1.02 7.95 2.59
C LEU A 444 0.46 6.53 2.69
N GLN A 445 1.09 5.57 2.02
CA GLN A 445 0.67 4.17 2.01
C GLN A 445 1.10 3.41 3.28
N LEU A 446 2.26 3.72 3.88
CA LEU A 446 2.71 3.16 5.15
C LEU A 446 1.89 3.70 6.33
N ALA A 447 1.60 5.01 6.36
CA ALA A 447 0.75 5.63 7.37
C ALA A 447 -0.73 5.19 7.21
N ALA A 448 -1.21 5.03 5.97
CA ALA A 448 -2.50 4.40 5.71
C ALA A 448 -2.51 2.91 6.07
N GLN A 449 -1.41 2.16 5.89
CA GLN A 449 -1.27 0.77 6.33
C GLN A 449 -1.26 0.65 7.86
N MET A 450 -0.62 1.59 8.57
CA MET A 450 -0.65 1.65 10.04
C MET A 450 -2.03 2.07 10.58
N ALA A 451 -2.78 2.91 9.86
CA ALA A 451 -4.15 3.29 10.21
C ALA A 451 -5.21 2.22 9.81
N THR A 452 -4.98 1.44 8.75
CA THR A 452 -5.90 0.39 8.27
C THR A 452 -5.76 -0.95 9.00
N LEU A 453 -4.69 -1.16 9.78
CA LEU A 453 -4.57 -2.30 10.70
C LEU A 453 -5.60 -2.29 11.85
N GLY A 454 -6.38 -1.22 12.00
CA GLY A 454 -7.50 -1.13 12.95
C GLY A 454 -8.87 -1.58 12.44
N GLY A 455 -9.03 -2.01 11.19
CA GLY A 455 -10.34 -1.98 10.51
C GLY A 455 -11.02 -3.28 10.08
N LEU A 456 -10.38 -4.45 10.13
CA LEU A 456 -11.07 -5.73 9.89
C LEU A 456 -10.72 -6.70 11.02
N GLN A 457 -11.68 -6.95 11.91
CA GLN A 457 -11.55 -8.05 12.86
C GLN A 457 -11.60 -9.37 12.08
N PRO A 458 -10.69 -10.33 12.31
CA PRO A 458 -10.81 -11.67 11.77
C PRO A 458 -12.11 -12.32 12.27
N LEU A 459 -12.77 -13.12 11.44
CA LEU A 459 -13.95 -13.92 11.82
C LEU A 459 -13.60 -14.83 12.99
N PHE A 460 -12.42 -15.45 12.91
CA PHE A 460 -11.76 -16.18 13.98
C PHE A 460 -10.28 -16.33 13.63
N SER A 461 -9.49 -16.67 14.64
CA SER A 461 -8.05 -16.94 14.48
C SER A 461 -7.70 -18.26 15.16
N PHE A 462 -6.69 -18.97 14.67
CA PHE A 462 -6.23 -20.22 15.28
C PHE A 462 -4.73 -20.45 15.15
N GLY A 463 -4.13 -21.10 16.16
CA GLY A 463 -2.70 -21.42 16.19
C GLY A 463 -2.35 -22.64 15.35
N VAL A 464 -1.17 -22.67 14.73
CA VAL A 464 -0.69 -23.80 13.92
C VAL A 464 0.75 -24.18 14.26
N ILE A 465 1.00 -25.48 14.41
CA ILE A 465 2.32 -26.09 14.60
C ILE A 465 2.36 -27.49 13.97
N SER A 466 3.52 -27.92 13.50
CA SER A 466 3.74 -29.23 12.88
C SER A 466 5.01 -29.88 13.40
N ASP A 467 5.03 -31.22 13.40
CA ASP A 467 6.22 -32.05 13.63
C ASP A 467 7.06 -31.61 14.85
N VAL A 468 6.42 -31.53 16.02
CA VAL A 468 7.10 -31.29 17.30
C VAL A 468 8.14 -32.38 17.57
N GLN A 469 7.80 -33.64 17.25
CA GLN A 469 8.68 -34.82 17.32
C GLN A 469 9.61 -34.80 18.55
N TYR A 470 9.06 -34.55 19.74
CA TYR A 470 9.86 -34.47 20.96
C TYR A 470 10.41 -35.85 21.34
N ALA A 471 11.69 -35.89 21.72
CA ALA A 471 12.30 -37.04 22.37
C ALA A 471 13.40 -36.57 23.33
N ASP A 472 13.51 -37.23 24.48
CA ASP A 472 14.56 -36.92 25.46
C ASP A 472 15.89 -37.61 25.11
N ILE A 473 16.43 -37.26 23.94
CA ILE A 473 17.70 -37.73 23.40
C ILE A 473 18.55 -36.54 22.96
N PRO A 474 19.89 -36.70 22.80
CA PRO A 474 20.74 -35.65 22.23
C PRO A 474 20.29 -35.25 20.81
N ASP A 475 20.58 -34.00 20.44
CA ASP A 475 20.32 -33.50 19.09
C ASP A 475 21.03 -34.38 18.04
N GLY A 476 20.36 -34.55 16.90
CA GLY A 476 20.79 -35.45 15.86
C GLY A 476 20.72 -34.82 14.48
N HIS A 477 20.79 -35.67 13.46
CA HIS A 477 20.63 -35.26 12.08
C HIS A 477 19.67 -36.22 11.38
N SER A 478 18.91 -35.71 10.41
CA SER A 478 18.14 -36.53 9.49
C SER A 478 19.07 -37.34 8.59
N PHE A 479 18.53 -38.34 7.89
CA PHE A 479 19.30 -39.14 6.92
C PHE A 479 19.96 -38.28 5.82
N SER A 480 19.37 -37.13 5.49
CA SER A 480 19.92 -36.16 4.53
C SER A 480 20.84 -35.12 5.16
N GLY A 481 21.21 -35.28 6.45
CA GLY A 481 22.13 -34.39 7.16
C GLY A 481 21.50 -33.11 7.70
N VAL A 482 20.16 -33.03 7.81
CA VAL A 482 19.49 -31.84 8.37
C VAL A 482 19.48 -31.92 9.91
N PRO A 483 19.95 -30.91 10.65
CA PRO A 483 19.93 -30.93 12.11
C PRO A 483 18.53 -31.13 12.70
N ARG A 484 18.43 -31.93 13.77
CA ARG A 484 17.19 -32.24 14.50
C ARG A 484 17.37 -31.96 15.98
N TYR A 485 16.56 -31.06 16.52
CA TYR A 485 16.68 -30.56 17.89
C TYR A 485 15.59 -31.14 18.79
N TYR A 486 15.73 -32.43 19.15
CA TYR A 486 14.68 -33.22 19.81
C TYR A 486 14.20 -32.66 21.14
N ARG A 487 15.08 -32.07 21.93
CA ARG A 487 14.69 -31.46 23.22
C ARG A 487 14.18 -30.04 23.04
N HIS A 488 14.78 -29.30 22.11
CA HIS A 488 14.43 -27.90 21.85
C HIS A 488 13.05 -27.78 21.23
N SER A 489 12.57 -28.77 20.47
CA SER A 489 11.22 -28.74 19.89
C SER A 489 10.10 -28.61 20.94
N MET A 490 10.33 -29.08 22.18
CA MET A 490 9.44 -28.83 23.31
C MET A 490 9.42 -27.34 23.71
N GLN A 491 10.56 -26.67 23.66
CA GLN A 491 10.65 -25.23 23.92
C GLN A 491 9.95 -24.42 22.84
N VAL A 492 10.02 -24.87 21.57
CA VAL A 492 9.27 -24.28 20.45
C VAL A 492 7.76 -24.39 20.72
N LEU A 493 7.27 -25.56 21.15
CA LEU A 493 5.87 -25.76 21.54
C LEU A 493 5.46 -24.86 22.72
N GLN A 494 6.29 -24.79 23.77
CA GLN A 494 6.03 -23.94 24.93
C GLN A 494 5.99 -22.45 24.54
N GLY A 495 6.88 -22.02 23.65
CA GLY A 495 6.88 -20.68 23.07
C GLY A 495 5.61 -20.40 22.26
N ALA A 496 5.18 -21.36 21.43
CA ALA A 496 3.94 -21.28 20.67
C ALA A 496 2.74 -21.04 21.58
N ILE A 497 2.59 -21.87 22.61
CA ILE A 497 1.46 -21.80 23.54
C ILE A 497 1.49 -20.50 24.35
N SER A 498 2.65 -20.06 24.82
CA SER A 498 2.79 -18.78 25.50
C SER A 498 2.32 -17.64 24.61
N LYS A 499 2.82 -17.57 23.36
CA LYS A 499 2.44 -16.53 22.40
C LYS A 499 0.97 -16.59 22.03
N TRP A 500 0.41 -17.78 21.85
CA TRP A 500 -1.00 -17.95 21.53
C TRP A 500 -1.90 -17.53 22.69
N ASN A 501 -1.54 -17.84 23.93
CA ASN A 501 -2.26 -17.40 25.11
C ASN A 501 -2.16 -15.86 25.30
N ASP A 502 -0.99 -15.27 25.05
CA ASP A 502 -0.79 -13.82 25.09
C ASP A 502 -1.61 -13.08 24.02
N HIS A 503 -1.87 -13.72 22.87
CA HIS A 503 -2.67 -13.16 21.78
C HIS A 503 -4.16 -12.97 22.16
N LYS A 504 -4.68 -13.72 23.14
CA LYS A 504 -6.06 -13.66 23.71
C LYS A 504 -7.24 -13.81 22.73
N LYS A 505 -7.01 -13.94 21.42
CA LYS A 505 -8.05 -14.00 20.38
C LYS A 505 -8.12 -15.33 19.61
N LEU A 506 -7.22 -16.28 19.89
CA LEU A 506 -7.18 -17.55 19.17
C LEU A 506 -8.26 -18.49 19.73
N GLN A 507 -9.16 -18.96 18.89
CA GLN A 507 -10.28 -19.81 19.28
C GLN A 507 -9.88 -21.28 19.48
N PHE A 508 -8.90 -21.76 18.71
CA PHE A 508 -8.38 -23.12 18.80
C PHE A 508 -6.92 -23.17 18.34
N SER A 509 -6.25 -24.29 18.54
CA SER A 509 -4.96 -24.59 17.92
C SER A 509 -5.02 -25.90 17.15
N MET A 510 -4.19 -26.04 16.13
CA MET A 510 -4.11 -27.24 15.30
C MET A 510 -2.68 -27.76 15.26
N ASN A 511 -2.52 -29.02 15.64
CA ASN A 511 -1.27 -29.76 15.57
C ASN A 511 -1.30 -30.74 14.39
N PHE A 512 -0.39 -30.53 13.43
CA PHE A 512 -0.35 -31.27 12.17
C PHE A 512 0.31 -32.65 12.23
N GLY A 513 0.40 -33.26 13.41
CA GLY A 513 0.86 -34.62 13.60
C GLY A 513 2.22 -34.70 14.30
N ASP A 514 2.78 -35.91 14.35
CA ASP A 514 4.16 -36.17 14.77
C ASP A 514 4.61 -35.46 16.06
N ILE A 515 3.95 -35.84 17.16
CA ILE A 515 4.13 -35.25 18.49
C ILE A 515 5.41 -35.75 19.17
N VAL A 516 5.78 -37.01 18.92
CA VAL A 516 6.95 -37.68 19.51
C VAL A 516 7.75 -38.34 18.41
N ASP A 517 9.08 -38.27 18.48
CA ASP A 517 9.96 -38.84 17.45
C ASP A 517 10.03 -40.38 17.51
N GLY A 518 10.27 -41.03 16.37
CA GLY A 518 10.42 -42.47 16.23
C GLY A 518 11.57 -43.07 17.05
N PHE A 519 12.62 -42.30 17.34
CA PHE A 519 13.75 -42.69 18.18
C PHE A 519 13.48 -42.58 19.69
N CYS A 520 12.29 -42.14 20.10
CA CYS A 520 11.90 -42.21 21.50
C CYS A 520 11.96 -43.67 22.00
N PRO A 521 12.62 -43.96 23.15
CA PRO A 521 12.62 -45.28 23.75
C PRO A 521 11.20 -45.81 23.95
N LYS A 522 10.94 -47.05 23.52
CA LYS A 522 9.58 -47.61 23.44
C LYS A 522 8.90 -47.76 24.80
N ASP A 523 9.68 -47.99 25.85
CA ASP A 523 9.24 -47.99 27.25
C ASP A 523 8.81 -46.60 27.74
N LYS A 524 9.32 -45.53 27.12
CA LYS A 524 9.01 -44.13 27.48
C LYS A 524 7.97 -43.48 26.58
N SER A 525 7.67 -44.04 25.40
CA SER A 525 6.77 -43.46 24.40
C SER A 525 5.43 -42.97 24.97
N LEU A 526 4.80 -43.74 25.86
CA LEU A 526 3.53 -43.35 26.49
C LEU A 526 3.67 -42.09 27.34
N ILE A 527 4.69 -42.04 28.20
CA ILE A 527 4.96 -40.91 29.10
C ILE A 527 5.36 -39.68 28.29
N THR A 528 6.14 -39.86 27.23
CA THR A 528 6.55 -38.77 26.33
C THR A 528 5.36 -38.16 25.60
N VAL A 529 4.46 -38.98 25.04
CA VAL A 529 3.23 -38.46 24.40
C VAL A 529 2.36 -37.72 25.41
N GLN A 530 2.14 -38.29 26.60
CA GLN A 530 1.41 -37.61 27.68
C GLN A 530 2.03 -36.27 28.07
N LYS A 531 3.37 -36.20 28.10
CA LYS A 531 4.10 -34.96 28.40
C LYS A 531 3.84 -33.87 27.36
N VAL A 532 3.93 -34.20 26.07
CA VAL A 532 3.69 -33.21 25.01
C VAL A 532 2.22 -32.80 24.94
N VAL A 533 1.28 -33.74 25.10
CA VAL A 533 -0.16 -33.45 25.18
C VAL A 533 -0.48 -32.55 26.37
N LYS A 534 0.16 -32.77 27.53
CA LYS A 534 0.00 -31.91 28.70
C LYS A 534 0.48 -30.47 28.45
N GLU A 535 1.48 -30.28 27.60
CA GLU A 535 1.86 -28.92 27.19
C GLU A 535 0.78 -28.29 26.32
N PHE A 536 0.25 -29.00 25.30
CA PHE A 536 -0.90 -28.52 24.51
C PHE A 536 -2.12 -28.17 25.38
N ASP A 537 -2.41 -28.94 26.42
CA ASP A 537 -3.50 -28.68 27.39
C ASP A 537 -3.33 -27.35 28.15
N ARG A 538 -2.17 -26.66 28.06
CA ARG A 538 -1.95 -25.31 28.63
C ARG A 538 -2.46 -24.18 27.73
N PHE A 539 -2.86 -24.47 26.48
CA PHE A 539 -3.46 -23.48 25.60
C PHE A 539 -4.89 -23.15 26.07
N ASN A 540 -5.26 -21.87 26.05
CA ASN A 540 -6.56 -21.36 26.48
C ASN A 540 -7.66 -21.59 25.42
N GLY A 541 -7.81 -22.82 24.95
CA GLY A 541 -8.78 -23.23 23.94
C GLY A 541 -8.61 -24.71 23.55
N PRO A 542 -9.50 -25.28 22.72
CA PRO A 542 -9.34 -26.63 22.21
C PRO A 542 -8.13 -26.76 21.28
N THR A 543 -7.41 -27.87 21.39
CA THR A 543 -6.38 -28.28 20.44
C THR A 543 -6.87 -29.47 19.62
N TYR A 544 -6.82 -29.33 18.30
CA TYR A 544 -7.14 -30.40 17.36
C TYR A 544 -5.86 -31.06 16.89
N HIS A 545 -5.80 -32.38 17.03
CA HIS A 545 -4.63 -33.18 16.68
C HIS A 545 -4.92 -34.07 15.46
N MET A 546 -3.87 -34.44 14.74
CA MET A 546 -3.89 -35.55 13.79
C MET A 546 -2.76 -36.52 14.10
N ILE A 547 -2.86 -37.74 13.56
CA ILE A 547 -1.86 -38.78 13.75
C ILE A 547 -0.81 -38.66 12.64
N GLY A 548 0.47 -38.63 13.03
CA GLY A 548 1.60 -38.77 12.12
C GLY A 548 2.28 -40.14 12.22
N ASN A 549 3.18 -40.46 11.29
CA ASN A 549 3.90 -41.73 11.28
C ASN A 549 4.79 -41.92 12.51
N HIS A 550 5.44 -40.86 13.02
CA HIS A 550 6.27 -40.95 14.23
C HIS A 550 5.42 -41.24 15.47
N CYS A 551 4.16 -40.80 15.51
CA CYS A 551 3.21 -41.22 16.54
C CYS A 551 2.95 -42.74 16.47
N LEU A 552 2.70 -43.27 15.27
CA LEU A 552 2.38 -44.68 15.02
C LEU A 552 3.58 -45.62 15.22
N TYR A 553 4.81 -45.13 15.11
CA TYR A 553 6.00 -45.91 15.50
C TYR A 553 6.07 -46.17 16.99
N ASN A 554 5.43 -45.32 17.80
CA ASN A 554 5.61 -45.27 19.24
C ASN A 554 4.44 -45.89 20.01
N LEU A 555 3.21 -45.64 19.57
CA LEU A 555 2.01 -46.12 20.25
C LEU A 555 0.99 -46.70 19.25
N PRO A 556 0.19 -47.71 19.66
CA PRO A 556 -0.89 -48.21 18.84
C PRO A 556 -1.97 -47.14 18.64
N ARG A 557 -2.63 -47.18 17.49
CA ARG A 557 -3.66 -46.22 17.07
C ARG A 557 -4.75 -45.99 18.12
N SER A 558 -5.27 -47.06 18.71
CA SER A 558 -6.33 -46.99 19.73
C SER A 558 -5.92 -46.18 20.96
N LYS A 559 -4.65 -46.25 21.38
CA LYS A 559 -4.13 -45.42 22.47
C LYS A 559 -3.96 -43.97 22.05
N LEU A 560 -3.50 -43.71 20.82
CA LEU A 560 -3.31 -42.35 20.31
C LEU A 560 -4.64 -41.61 20.18
N ILE A 561 -5.70 -42.25 19.67
CA ILE A 561 -7.04 -41.64 19.58
C ILE A 561 -7.51 -41.15 20.95
N SER A 562 -7.33 -41.98 21.99
CA SER A 562 -7.68 -41.63 23.37
C SER A 562 -6.79 -40.53 23.95
N LEU A 563 -5.47 -40.63 23.81
CA LEU A 563 -4.52 -39.66 24.39
C LEU A 563 -4.63 -38.28 23.74
N LEU A 564 -4.86 -38.25 22.42
CA LEU A 564 -5.00 -37.01 21.64
C LEU A 564 -6.42 -36.45 21.68
N LYS A 565 -7.33 -37.09 22.42
CA LYS A 565 -8.74 -36.66 22.58
C LYS A 565 -9.40 -36.39 21.22
N LEU A 566 -9.14 -37.24 20.22
CA LEU A 566 -9.67 -37.02 18.87
C LEU A 566 -11.21 -37.12 18.90
N PRO A 567 -11.96 -36.23 18.20
CA PRO A 567 -13.41 -36.29 18.04
C PRO A 567 -13.88 -37.47 17.18
N SER A 568 -13.45 -38.68 17.53
CA SER A 568 -13.64 -39.90 16.77
C SER A 568 -15.09 -40.36 16.80
N ILE A 569 -15.64 -40.68 15.63
CA ILE A 569 -16.85 -41.49 15.49
C ILE A 569 -16.39 -42.92 15.19
N HIS A 570 -16.91 -43.93 15.89
CA HIS A 570 -16.61 -45.36 15.69
C HIS A 570 -15.12 -45.78 15.78
N GLY A 571 -14.24 -44.96 16.36
CA GLY A 571 -12.82 -45.31 16.50
C GLY A 571 -11.94 -44.93 15.29
N HIS A 572 -12.47 -44.14 14.34
CA HIS A 572 -11.68 -43.55 13.25
C HIS A 572 -10.84 -42.36 13.73
N ALA A 573 -9.71 -42.09 13.06
CA ALA A 573 -8.84 -40.94 13.37
C ALA A 573 -9.10 -39.71 12.49
N TYR A 574 -9.98 -39.83 11.49
CA TYR A 574 -10.50 -38.71 10.71
C TYR A 574 -11.78 -38.17 11.35
N TYR A 575 -12.01 -36.85 11.23
CA TYR A 575 -13.15 -36.16 11.81
C TYR A 575 -13.30 -34.76 11.19
N ASP A 576 -14.39 -34.07 11.47
CA ASP A 576 -14.60 -32.69 11.06
C ASP A 576 -15.19 -31.84 12.19
N PHE A 577 -15.05 -30.52 12.09
CA PHE A 577 -15.62 -29.57 13.04
C PHE A 577 -15.85 -28.20 12.39
N SER A 578 -16.68 -27.37 13.02
CA SER A 578 -16.97 -26.01 12.57
C SER A 578 -16.64 -24.99 13.68
N PRO A 579 -15.60 -24.14 13.50
CA PRO A 579 -15.26 -23.14 14.51
C PRO A 579 -16.24 -21.96 14.52
N CYS A 580 -16.85 -21.66 13.38
CA CYS A 580 -17.89 -20.63 13.25
C CYS A 580 -18.83 -20.97 12.08
N PRO A 581 -20.05 -20.40 12.05
CA PRO A 581 -20.95 -20.53 10.91
C PRO A 581 -20.25 -20.15 9.59
N GLY A 582 -20.48 -20.95 8.55
CA GLY A 582 -19.89 -20.75 7.22
C GLY A 582 -18.48 -21.30 7.02
N TYR A 583 -17.86 -21.92 8.03
CA TYR A 583 -16.58 -22.62 7.89
C TYR A 583 -16.65 -24.06 8.42
N ARG A 584 -15.93 -24.97 7.77
CA ARG A 584 -15.75 -26.36 8.21
C ARG A 584 -14.30 -26.79 8.02
N PHE A 585 -13.74 -27.42 9.04
CA PHE A 585 -12.42 -28.05 9.00
C PHE A 585 -12.63 -29.55 8.92
N ILE A 586 -12.00 -30.19 7.93
CA ILE A 586 -12.03 -31.64 7.73
C ILE A 586 -10.63 -32.16 7.96
N VAL A 587 -10.46 -33.05 8.93
CA VAL A 587 -9.18 -33.66 9.30
C VAL A 587 -9.14 -35.09 8.78
N LEU A 588 -8.20 -35.38 7.89
CA LEU A 588 -8.01 -36.69 7.27
C LEU A 588 -7.03 -37.56 8.06
N ASP A 589 -7.30 -38.86 8.12
CA ASP A 589 -6.34 -39.87 8.56
C ASP A 589 -5.52 -40.36 7.37
N ALA A 590 -4.36 -39.73 7.21
CA ALA A 590 -3.40 -40.03 6.14
C ALA A 590 -2.81 -41.45 6.20
N TYR A 591 -3.06 -42.19 7.29
CA TYR A 591 -2.52 -43.51 7.54
C TYR A 591 -3.59 -44.58 7.65
N GLU A 592 -4.83 -44.33 7.24
CA GLU A 592 -5.89 -45.33 7.30
C GLU A 592 -5.51 -46.60 6.51
N ILE A 593 -5.01 -46.45 5.29
CA ILE A 593 -4.32 -47.50 4.54
C ILE A 593 -2.82 -47.30 4.70
N SER A 594 -2.21 -47.99 5.67
CA SER A 594 -0.77 -47.95 5.90
C SER A 594 -0.24 -49.23 6.53
N THR A 595 1.08 -49.43 6.38
CA THR A 595 1.78 -50.57 6.98
C THR A 595 2.16 -50.33 8.45
N ILE A 596 1.75 -49.20 9.03
CA ILE A 596 2.14 -48.73 10.36
C ILE A 596 0.90 -48.37 11.18
N GLY A 597 0.93 -48.60 12.49
CA GLY A 597 -0.17 -48.27 13.41
C GLY A 597 -1.30 -49.30 13.53
N TRP A 598 -1.53 -50.12 12.51
CA TRP A 598 -2.46 -51.25 12.53
C TRP A 598 -1.77 -52.59 12.89
N PRO A 599 -2.48 -53.57 13.47
CA PRO A 599 -1.95 -54.92 13.68
C PRO A 599 -1.58 -55.61 12.35
N GLN A 600 -0.56 -56.49 12.35
CA GLN A 600 -0.05 -57.13 11.12
C GLN A 600 -1.11 -57.88 10.28
N GLY A 601 -2.14 -58.45 10.93
CA GLY A 601 -3.23 -59.15 10.23
C GLY A 601 -4.42 -58.28 9.85
N HIS A 602 -4.38 -56.97 10.09
CA HIS A 602 -5.49 -56.07 9.80
C HIS A 602 -5.68 -55.89 8.29
N PRO A 603 -6.94 -55.84 7.77
CA PRO A 603 -7.21 -55.67 6.34
C PRO A 603 -6.47 -54.47 5.72
N ASN A 604 -6.44 -53.33 6.42
CA ASN A 604 -5.73 -52.13 5.93
C ASN A 604 -4.22 -52.32 5.85
N THR A 605 -3.61 -53.10 6.76
CA THR A 605 -2.17 -53.42 6.71
C THR A 605 -1.87 -54.35 5.55
N LEU A 606 -2.71 -55.36 5.33
CA LEU A 606 -2.57 -56.28 4.18
C LEU A 606 -2.71 -55.52 2.85
N ALA A 607 -3.71 -54.65 2.73
CA ALA A 607 -3.90 -53.81 1.55
C ALA A 607 -2.71 -52.85 1.32
N ALA A 608 -2.21 -52.21 2.38
CA ALA A 608 -1.05 -51.34 2.30
C ALA A 608 0.23 -52.08 1.89
N MET A 609 0.44 -53.31 2.41
CA MET A 609 1.59 -54.14 2.02
C MET A 609 1.52 -54.53 0.54
N GLN A 610 0.34 -54.90 0.04
CA GLN A 610 0.15 -55.21 -1.39
C GLN A 610 0.50 -54.01 -2.29
N ILE A 611 0.04 -52.81 -1.93
CA ILE A 611 0.38 -51.57 -2.67
C ILE A 611 1.89 -51.34 -2.63
N LEU A 612 2.50 -51.42 -1.45
CA LEU A 612 3.91 -51.11 -1.25
C LEU A 612 4.84 -52.13 -1.92
N GLU A 613 4.47 -53.41 -1.93
CA GLU A 613 5.19 -54.47 -2.66
C GLU A 613 5.09 -54.28 -4.18
N ALA A 614 3.92 -53.88 -4.68
CA ALA A 614 3.72 -53.64 -6.11
C ALA A 614 4.42 -52.36 -6.61
N LYS A 615 4.48 -51.32 -5.78
CA LYS A 615 4.95 -49.98 -6.18
C LYS A 615 6.39 -49.66 -5.80
N ASN A 616 6.91 -50.23 -4.71
CA ASN A 616 8.27 -49.99 -4.26
C ASN A 616 9.13 -51.26 -4.45
N PRO A 617 10.05 -51.28 -5.44
CA PRO A 617 10.86 -52.46 -5.75
C PRO A 617 11.98 -52.73 -4.73
N ASN A 618 12.24 -51.80 -3.81
CA ASN A 618 13.32 -51.93 -2.84
C ASN A 618 13.00 -52.95 -1.74
N SER A 619 14.03 -53.58 -1.18
CA SER A 619 13.91 -54.44 0.01
C SER A 619 13.60 -53.61 1.25
N ASP A 620 14.34 -52.52 1.46
CA ASP A 620 13.96 -51.47 2.41
C ASP A 620 12.86 -50.60 1.80
N LYS A 621 11.64 -50.78 2.29
CA LYS A 621 10.46 -50.05 1.82
C LYS A 621 10.46 -48.56 2.21
N ASN A 622 11.42 -48.07 2.99
CA ASN A 622 11.64 -46.64 3.19
C ASN A 622 12.61 -46.02 2.18
N SER A 623 13.30 -46.84 1.37
CA SER A 623 14.24 -46.36 0.36
C SER A 623 13.51 -45.90 -0.90
N PRO A 624 13.75 -44.66 -1.37
CA PRO A 624 13.27 -44.16 -2.66
C PRO A 624 14.26 -44.43 -3.81
N ASN A 625 15.37 -45.15 -3.56
CA ASN A 625 16.43 -45.35 -4.55
C ASN A 625 15.88 -46.14 -5.76
N GLY A 626 16.27 -45.72 -6.96
CA GLY A 626 15.79 -46.32 -8.22
C GLY A 626 14.34 -45.95 -8.62
N MET A 627 13.58 -45.28 -7.76
CA MET A 627 12.23 -44.81 -8.09
C MET A 627 12.27 -43.45 -8.80
N VAL A 628 11.34 -43.20 -9.72
CA VAL A 628 11.32 -42.00 -10.59
C VAL A 628 10.07 -41.17 -10.35
N GLY A 629 10.20 -39.84 -10.40
CA GLY A 629 9.08 -38.91 -10.33
C GLY A 629 8.24 -39.04 -9.04
N LEU A 630 6.92 -39.05 -9.20
CA LEU A 630 5.94 -39.08 -8.12
C LEU A 630 5.73 -40.48 -7.52
N GLU A 631 6.25 -41.54 -8.16
CA GLU A 631 6.22 -42.89 -7.56
C GLU A 631 7.07 -42.97 -6.29
N LYS A 632 8.02 -42.03 -6.10
CA LYS A 632 8.81 -41.88 -4.86
C LYS A 632 7.96 -41.69 -3.60
N ARG A 633 6.65 -41.48 -3.72
CA ARG A 633 5.71 -41.38 -2.59
C ARG A 633 5.41 -42.71 -1.92
N PHE A 634 5.60 -43.84 -2.61
CA PHE A 634 5.31 -45.18 -2.10
C PHE A 634 6.42 -45.66 -1.15
N LEU A 635 6.55 -44.99 -0.01
CA LEU A 635 7.49 -45.29 1.06
C LEU A 635 6.72 -45.72 2.30
N LYS A 636 7.29 -46.65 3.07
CA LYS A 636 6.65 -47.25 4.26
C LYS A 636 6.26 -46.21 5.32
N PHE A 637 6.94 -45.07 5.35
CA PHE A 637 6.63 -43.96 6.25
C PHE A 637 5.48 -43.05 5.79
N ASN A 638 4.86 -43.32 4.64
CA ASN A 638 3.64 -42.66 4.15
C ASN A 638 2.44 -43.64 4.22
N GLY A 639 1.28 -43.18 3.79
CA GLY A 639 0.05 -43.97 3.72
C GLY A 639 -0.94 -43.41 2.70
N ALA A 640 -2.16 -43.93 2.74
CA ALA A 640 -3.32 -43.53 1.95
C ALA A 640 -4.55 -43.34 2.85
N VAL A 641 -5.53 -42.56 2.39
CA VAL A 641 -6.83 -42.42 3.07
C VAL A 641 -7.74 -43.61 2.79
N GLY A 642 -7.71 -44.18 1.58
CA GLY A 642 -8.55 -45.32 1.21
C GLY A 642 -10.00 -44.98 0.88
N LYS A 643 -10.73 -45.98 0.37
CA LYS A 643 -12.06 -45.77 -0.25
C LYS A 643 -13.15 -45.39 0.73
N GLU A 644 -13.14 -45.95 1.94
CA GLU A 644 -14.17 -45.70 2.95
C GLU A 644 -14.15 -44.24 3.42
N GLN A 645 -12.97 -43.72 3.75
CA GLN A 645 -12.80 -42.30 4.10
C GLN A 645 -13.01 -41.36 2.92
N LEU A 646 -12.70 -41.77 1.68
CA LEU A 646 -13.06 -40.97 0.49
C LEU A 646 -14.57 -40.82 0.33
N LEU A 647 -15.35 -41.88 0.58
CA LEU A 647 -16.82 -41.80 0.56
C LEU A 647 -17.35 -40.89 1.68
N TRP A 648 -16.78 -41.00 2.88
CA TRP A 648 -17.11 -40.10 3.99
C TRP A 648 -16.77 -38.63 3.67
N LEU A 649 -15.60 -38.39 3.06
CA LEU A 649 -15.17 -37.06 2.63
C LEU A 649 -16.13 -36.48 1.58
N ASP A 650 -16.54 -37.30 0.60
CA ASP A 650 -17.51 -36.92 -0.42
C ASP A 650 -18.82 -36.44 0.22
N ASP A 651 -19.36 -37.21 1.18
CA ASP A 651 -20.59 -36.83 1.87
C ASP A 651 -20.44 -35.57 2.74
N ALA A 652 -19.30 -35.39 3.41
CA ALA A 652 -18.98 -34.17 4.16
C ALA A 652 -18.88 -32.93 3.24
N LEU A 653 -18.34 -33.08 2.03
CA LEU A 653 -18.23 -32.00 1.05
C LEU A 653 -19.58 -31.66 0.39
N LYS A 654 -20.43 -32.66 0.13
CA LYS A 654 -21.82 -32.43 -0.31
C LYS A 654 -22.60 -31.64 0.73
N ASP A 655 -22.53 -32.05 1.99
CA ASP A 655 -23.19 -31.35 3.09
C ASP A 655 -22.66 -29.92 3.26
N SER A 656 -21.34 -29.74 3.17
CA SER A 656 -20.72 -28.40 3.23
C SER A 656 -21.15 -27.51 2.07
N THR A 657 -21.31 -28.06 0.87
CA THR A 657 -21.79 -27.34 -0.31
C THR A 657 -23.24 -26.92 -0.13
N LYS A 658 -24.09 -27.83 0.37
CA LYS A 658 -25.51 -27.54 0.66
C LYS A 658 -25.67 -26.43 1.72
N ASN A 659 -24.78 -26.38 2.70
CA ASN A 659 -24.79 -25.38 3.78
C ASN A 659 -23.93 -24.13 3.49
N GLU A 660 -23.47 -23.95 2.24
CA GLU A 660 -22.64 -22.82 1.80
C GLU A 660 -21.38 -22.58 2.65
N GLN A 661 -20.79 -23.65 3.18
CA GLN A 661 -19.60 -23.58 4.03
C GLN A 661 -18.32 -23.52 3.19
N LYS A 662 -17.32 -22.79 3.68
CA LYS A 662 -15.94 -22.85 3.17
C LYS A 662 -15.18 -23.94 3.91
N VAL A 663 -14.56 -24.85 3.16
CA VAL A 663 -13.90 -26.03 3.71
C VAL A 663 -12.38 -25.85 3.71
N VAL A 664 -11.76 -26.17 4.85
CA VAL A 664 -10.31 -26.32 5.00
C VAL A 664 -10.01 -27.78 5.30
N ILE A 665 -9.26 -28.43 4.43
CA ILE A 665 -8.83 -29.83 4.60
C ILE A 665 -7.50 -29.83 5.33
N CYS A 666 -7.34 -30.68 6.34
CA CYS A 666 -6.14 -30.81 7.14
C CYS A 666 -5.70 -32.28 7.10
N CYS A 667 -4.46 -32.54 6.72
CA CYS A 667 -3.93 -33.90 6.56
C CYS A 667 -2.46 -33.89 6.98
N HIS A 668 -1.97 -34.88 7.72
CA HIS A 668 -0.55 -34.89 8.07
C HIS A 668 0.34 -35.02 6.81
N LEU A 669 -0.04 -35.88 5.86
CA LEU A 669 0.66 -36.04 4.59
C LEU A 669 0.21 -35.01 3.53
N PRO A 670 1.15 -34.33 2.85
CA PRO A 670 0.85 -33.41 1.75
C PRO A 670 0.02 -34.03 0.62
N LEU A 671 -0.95 -33.25 0.13
CA LEU A 671 -1.89 -33.66 -0.94
C LEU A 671 -1.49 -33.22 -2.35
N HIS A 672 -0.49 -32.33 -2.49
CA HIS A 672 -0.15 -31.78 -3.80
C HIS A 672 1.37 -31.79 -4.09
N PRO A 673 1.81 -32.32 -5.25
CA PRO A 673 3.23 -32.56 -5.56
C PRO A 673 4.08 -31.30 -5.75
N LYS A 674 3.45 -30.13 -5.94
CA LYS A 674 4.16 -28.84 -5.97
C LYS A 674 4.33 -28.21 -4.57
N ALA A 675 3.60 -28.71 -3.57
CA ALA A 675 3.65 -28.19 -2.20
C ALA A 675 4.69 -28.92 -1.33
N ALA A 676 5.12 -30.11 -1.75
CA ALA A 676 6.04 -30.97 -1.01
C ALA A 676 6.90 -31.81 -1.95
N SER A 677 7.97 -32.38 -1.40
CA SER A 677 8.77 -33.43 -2.01
C SER A 677 7.91 -34.63 -2.39
N ALA A 678 8.20 -35.22 -3.55
CA ALA A 678 7.56 -36.46 -4.00
C ALA A 678 7.65 -37.61 -2.99
N LYS A 679 8.66 -37.59 -2.10
CA LYS A 679 8.85 -38.61 -1.05
C LYS A 679 7.87 -38.48 0.11
N ALA A 680 7.24 -37.33 0.30
CA ALA A 680 6.37 -37.03 1.43
C ALA A 680 4.88 -37.10 1.06
N LEU A 681 4.54 -37.26 -0.21
CA LEU A 681 3.14 -37.22 -0.68
C LEU A 681 2.32 -38.42 -0.17
N LEU A 682 1.04 -38.17 0.07
CA LEU A 682 0.03 -39.20 0.28
C LEU A 682 -0.01 -40.16 -0.93
N TRP A 683 -0.16 -41.47 -0.69
CA TRP A 683 -0.13 -42.49 -1.75
C TRP A 683 -1.24 -42.31 -2.79
N ASP A 684 -2.46 -42.05 -2.33
CA ASP A 684 -3.67 -41.83 -3.12
C ASP A 684 -4.05 -40.34 -3.22
N TYR A 685 -3.05 -39.44 -3.21
CA TYR A 685 -3.29 -37.99 -3.32
C TYR A 685 -4.12 -37.63 -4.57
N GLU A 686 -4.00 -38.38 -5.66
CA GLU A 686 -4.75 -38.15 -6.90
C GLU A 686 -6.25 -38.38 -6.69
N ASP A 687 -6.63 -39.44 -5.96
CA ASP A 687 -8.02 -39.73 -5.66
C ASP A 687 -8.62 -38.65 -4.74
N VAL A 688 -7.86 -38.20 -3.75
CA VAL A 688 -8.26 -37.09 -2.87
C VAL A 688 -8.40 -35.79 -3.66
N LEU A 689 -7.42 -35.44 -4.49
CA LEU A 689 -7.45 -34.22 -5.32
C LEU A 689 -8.64 -34.23 -6.28
N ASN A 690 -8.84 -35.34 -7.00
CA ASN A 690 -9.96 -35.49 -7.93
C ASN A 690 -11.31 -35.29 -7.24
N LEU A 691 -11.46 -35.85 -6.03
CA LEU A 691 -12.68 -35.68 -5.24
C LEU A 691 -12.87 -34.22 -4.82
N ILE A 692 -11.86 -33.58 -4.22
CA ILE A 692 -12.01 -32.21 -3.72
C ILE A 692 -12.19 -31.20 -4.87
N HIS A 693 -11.62 -31.46 -6.05
CA HIS A 693 -11.77 -30.64 -7.25
C HIS A 693 -13.20 -30.63 -7.80
N SER A 694 -14.01 -31.64 -7.47
CA SER A 694 -15.43 -31.66 -7.82
C SER A 694 -16.28 -30.70 -6.98
N TYR A 695 -15.73 -30.12 -5.90
CA TYR A 695 -16.44 -29.24 -4.96
C TYR A 695 -15.83 -27.84 -4.86
N LYS A 696 -16.63 -26.80 -5.17
CA LYS A 696 -16.21 -25.39 -5.05
C LYS A 696 -16.04 -24.91 -3.60
N CYS A 697 -16.55 -25.65 -2.62
CA CYS A 697 -16.55 -25.25 -1.21
C CYS A 697 -15.14 -25.34 -0.58
N VAL A 698 -14.25 -26.19 -1.11
CA VAL A 698 -12.87 -26.36 -0.61
C VAL A 698 -12.00 -25.16 -1.00
N LYS A 699 -11.36 -24.54 0.00
CA LYS A 699 -10.53 -23.33 -0.19
C LYS A 699 -9.05 -23.57 0.10
N ALA A 700 -8.73 -24.44 1.07
CA ALA A 700 -7.36 -24.71 1.44
C ALA A 700 -7.16 -26.16 1.94
N CYS A 701 -5.95 -26.67 1.74
CA CYS A 701 -5.43 -27.94 2.22
C CYS A 701 -4.14 -27.66 3.01
N PHE A 702 -4.11 -28.06 4.28
CA PHE A 702 -3.00 -27.84 5.19
C PHE A 702 -2.35 -29.17 5.60
N ALA A 703 -1.01 -29.21 5.64
CA ALA A 703 -0.27 -30.41 5.99
C ALA A 703 1.07 -30.17 6.71
N GLY A 704 1.64 -31.26 7.23
CA GLY A 704 2.97 -31.33 7.85
C GLY A 704 3.89 -32.29 7.09
N HIS A 705 4.68 -33.07 7.83
CA HIS A 705 5.48 -34.23 7.37
C HIS A 705 6.68 -33.90 6.45
N ASP A 706 6.51 -33.02 5.46
CA ASP A 706 7.64 -32.45 4.74
C ASP A 706 8.21 -31.26 5.53
N HIS A 707 9.21 -31.55 6.35
CA HIS A 707 9.81 -30.60 7.31
C HIS A 707 10.28 -29.28 6.69
N LYS A 708 10.59 -29.27 5.37
CA LYS A 708 10.99 -28.06 4.65
C LYS A 708 9.83 -27.07 4.47
N GLY A 709 8.60 -27.56 4.56
CA GLY A 709 7.40 -26.82 4.21
C GLY A 709 7.30 -26.55 2.70
N GLY A 710 6.18 -25.95 2.31
CA GLY A 710 5.95 -25.52 0.93
C GLY A 710 4.57 -24.96 0.71
N TYR A 711 4.36 -24.40 -0.48
CA TYR A 711 3.10 -23.76 -0.83
C TYR A 711 2.88 -23.77 -2.34
N THR A 712 1.65 -24.03 -2.75
CA THR A 712 1.19 -23.94 -4.14
C THR A 712 -0.32 -23.72 -4.16
N VAL A 713 -0.84 -23.22 -5.27
CA VAL A 713 -2.27 -23.26 -5.56
C VAL A 713 -2.46 -24.12 -6.78
N ASP A 714 -3.48 -24.98 -6.77
CA ASP A 714 -3.79 -25.84 -7.91
C ASP A 714 -4.65 -25.12 -8.97
N SER A 715 -4.95 -25.81 -10.07
CA SER A 715 -5.74 -25.27 -11.18
C SER A 715 -7.18 -24.93 -10.82
N HIS A 716 -7.68 -25.40 -9.68
CA HIS A 716 -9.04 -25.16 -9.21
C HIS A 716 -9.11 -24.03 -8.17
N GLY A 717 -7.98 -23.36 -7.90
CA GLY A 717 -7.89 -22.26 -6.95
C GLY A 717 -7.80 -22.72 -5.48
N ILE A 718 -7.51 -24.00 -5.22
CA ILE A 718 -7.34 -24.51 -3.84
C ILE A 718 -5.90 -24.30 -3.40
N HIS A 719 -5.72 -23.69 -2.23
CA HIS A 719 -4.41 -23.44 -1.65
C HIS A 719 -3.88 -24.69 -0.94
N HIS A 720 -2.65 -25.11 -1.20
CA HIS A 720 -1.98 -26.22 -0.52
C HIS A 720 -0.78 -25.67 0.26
N ARG A 721 -0.82 -25.74 1.59
CA ARG A 721 0.25 -25.26 2.48
C ARG A 721 0.77 -26.39 3.35
N VAL A 722 2.08 -26.62 3.27
CA VAL A 722 2.81 -27.56 4.15
C VAL A 722 3.63 -26.74 5.13
N PHE A 723 3.45 -27.00 6.43
CA PHE A 723 4.13 -26.30 7.52
C PHE A 723 5.50 -26.92 7.80
N GLU A 724 6.46 -26.06 8.12
CA GLU A 724 7.80 -26.47 8.51
C GLU A 724 7.79 -27.16 9.89
N ALA A 725 8.77 -28.04 10.12
CA ALA A 725 8.84 -28.84 11.34
C ALA A 725 9.43 -28.07 12.53
N ALA A 726 8.77 -28.16 13.68
CA ALA A 726 9.33 -27.66 14.94
C ALA A 726 10.61 -28.38 15.37
N LEU A 727 10.79 -29.65 14.96
CA LEU A 727 12.02 -30.42 15.22
C LEU A 727 13.28 -29.84 14.57
N GLU A 728 13.17 -29.28 13.37
CA GLU A 728 14.32 -28.76 12.61
C GLU A 728 14.58 -27.27 12.89
N CYS A 729 13.86 -26.71 13.87
CA CYS A 729 13.97 -25.32 14.29
C CYS A 729 15.19 -25.12 15.20
N PRO A 730 16.16 -24.26 14.84
CA PRO A 730 17.31 -23.98 15.69
C PRO A 730 16.93 -23.13 16.91
N PRO A 731 17.71 -23.20 18.02
CA PRO A 731 17.42 -22.49 19.27
C PRO A 731 17.16 -20.98 19.20
N GLU A 732 17.62 -20.32 18.13
CA GLU A 732 17.46 -18.88 17.91
C GLU A 732 16.24 -18.51 17.05
N SER A 733 15.43 -19.50 16.66
CA SER A 733 14.27 -19.33 15.79
C SER A 733 13.01 -19.96 16.41
N ASN A 734 11.89 -19.81 15.71
CA ASN A 734 10.61 -20.39 16.07
C ASN A 734 9.96 -20.99 14.81
N ALA A 735 9.25 -22.10 14.95
CA ALA A 735 8.55 -22.79 13.86
C ALA A 735 7.10 -23.07 14.25
N TYR A 736 6.35 -21.98 14.46
CA TYR A 736 4.91 -21.97 14.72
C TYR A 736 4.31 -20.65 14.22
N GLY A 737 2.99 -20.60 14.09
CA GLY A 737 2.29 -19.39 13.68
C GLY A 737 0.84 -19.39 14.13
N TYR A 738 0.09 -18.43 13.62
CA TYR A 738 -1.37 -18.44 13.70
C TYR A 738 -1.97 -17.94 12.39
N ILE A 739 -3.21 -18.30 12.14
CA ILE A 739 -3.95 -17.91 10.94
C ILE A 739 -5.14 -17.05 11.36
N ASP A 740 -5.24 -15.86 10.78
CA ASP A 740 -6.42 -15.00 10.84
C ASP A 740 -7.33 -15.30 9.65
N VAL A 741 -8.58 -15.64 9.92
CA VAL A 741 -9.57 -15.96 8.90
C VAL A 741 -10.48 -14.77 8.65
N TYR A 742 -10.50 -14.28 7.42
CA TYR A 742 -11.39 -13.22 6.96
C TYR A 742 -12.42 -13.79 5.98
N ARG A 743 -13.44 -12.99 5.63
CA ARG A 743 -14.46 -13.40 4.66
C ARG A 743 -13.88 -13.71 3.28
N ASP A 744 -12.80 -13.06 2.91
CA ASP A 744 -12.19 -13.07 1.58
C ASP A 744 -10.80 -13.76 1.54
N ARG A 745 -10.14 -13.95 2.70
CA ARG A 745 -8.76 -14.45 2.76
C ARG A 745 -8.42 -15.20 4.06
N LEU A 746 -7.37 -16.01 4.00
CA LEU A 746 -6.69 -16.62 5.16
C LEU A 746 -5.31 -15.97 5.28
N SER A 747 -5.02 -15.31 6.41
CA SER A 747 -3.71 -14.68 6.63
C SER A 747 -2.89 -15.49 7.61
N LEU A 748 -1.87 -16.18 7.10
CA LEU A 748 -0.91 -16.91 7.92
C LEU A 748 0.18 -15.96 8.43
N ILE A 749 0.27 -15.83 9.75
CA ILE A 749 1.30 -15.03 10.43
C ILE A 749 2.25 -16.03 11.08
N VAL A 750 3.41 -16.22 10.43
CA VAL A 750 4.45 -17.12 10.94
C VAL A 750 5.48 -16.32 11.72
N ILE A 751 5.82 -16.79 12.92
CA ILE A 751 6.81 -16.13 13.77
C ILE A 751 8.17 -16.74 13.42
N TYR A 752 8.82 -16.22 12.36
CA TYR A 752 10.21 -16.53 12.00
C TYR A 752 11.14 -15.36 12.31
N THR A 753 12.31 -15.65 12.88
CA THR A 753 13.53 -14.85 12.70
C THR A 753 14.35 -15.51 11.57
N TYR A 754 14.55 -14.78 10.47
CA TYR A 754 15.30 -15.15 9.25
C TYR A 754 14.59 -15.99 8.17
N ARG A 755 13.44 -15.52 7.66
CA ARG A 755 13.12 -15.50 6.22
C ARG A 755 11.81 -14.74 6.01
N ASN A 756 11.79 -13.86 5.02
CA ASN A 756 10.67 -12.97 4.71
C ASN A 756 9.34 -13.73 4.66
N CYS A 757 8.32 -13.10 5.23
CA CYS A 757 6.92 -13.50 5.16
C CYS A 757 6.53 -13.77 3.70
N TYR A 758 6.26 -15.03 3.33
CA TYR A 758 5.74 -15.38 2.02
C TYR A 758 4.23 -15.20 2.00
N MET A 759 3.77 -13.99 1.69
CA MET A 759 2.43 -13.81 1.11
C MET A 759 2.60 -13.99 -0.39
N ILE A 760 2.21 -15.14 -0.96
CA ILE A 760 2.34 -15.42 -2.40
C ILE A 760 0.95 -15.66 -3.01
N TYR A 761 0.51 -14.73 -3.88
CA TYR A 761 -0.76 -14.80 -4.63
C TYR A 761 -0.54 -15.04 -6.14
N VAL A 762 0.27 -16.02 -6.53
CA VAL A 762 0.68 -16.22 -7.94
C VAL A 762 -0.44 -16.54 -8.96
N PRO A 763 -1.55 -17.24 -8.65
CA PRO A 763 -2.53 -17.63 -9.68
C PRO A 763 -3.49 -16.53 -10.12
N THR A 764 -3.81 -15.60 -9.22
CA THR A 764 -4.66 -14.44 -9.52
C THR A 764 -3.86 -13.28 -10.10
N ASN A 765 -2.53 -13.34 -9.99
CA ASN A 765 -1.68 -12.27 -10.46
C ASN A 765 -1.64 -12.27 -12.00
N PRO A 766 -1.79 -11.09 -12.63
CA PRO A 766 -1.67 -10.97 -14.08
C PRO A 766 -0.31 -11.51 -14.53
N ARG A 767 -0.30 -12.24 -15.65
CA ARG A 767 0.94 -12.80 -16.21
C ARG A 767 1.95 -11.66 -16.46
N GLY A 768 3.15 -11.76 -15.89
CA GLY A 768 4.15 -10.67 -15.87
C GLY A 768 4.28 -9.93 -14.54
N ALA A 769 3.32 -10.10 -13.61
CA ALA A 769 3.38 -9.53 -12.26
C ALA A 769 4.16 -10.39 -11.25
N GLU A 770 4.81 -11.49 -11.70
CA GLU A 770 5.56 -12.40 -10.82
C GLU A 770 6.82 -11.76 -10.22
N ARG A 771 7.25 -10.63 -10.80
CA ARG A 771 8.36 -9.81 -10.29
C ARG A 771 7.92 -8.79 -9.22
N LEU A 772 6.62 -8.62 -9.03
CA LEU A 772 6.05 -7.66 -8.09
C LEU A 772 5.76 -8.33 -6.75
N PRO A 773 6.03 -7.65 -5.62
CA PRO A 773 5.59 -8.11 -4.30
C PRO A 773 4.07 -8.36 -4.29
N PRO A 774 3.57 -9.49 -3.77
CA PRO A 774 2.15 -9.85 -3.91
C PRO A 774 1.16 -8.85 -3.30
N CYS A 775 1.57 -8.04 -2.32
CA CYS A 775 0.74 -6.99 -1.71
C CYS A 775 0.56 -5.73 -2.58
N ILE A 776 1.24 -5.61 -3.72
CA ILE A 776 1.01 -4.53 -4.71
C ILE A 776 0.24 -5.01 -5.93
N VAL A 777 0.05 -6.33 -6.09
CA VAL A 777 -0.59 -6.87 -7.29
C VAL A 777 -2.09 -6.78 -7.13
N VAL A 778 -2.70 -5.92 -7.95
CA VAL A 778 -4.15 -5.86 -8.13
C VAL A 778 -4.52 -6.80 -9.29
N PRO A 779 -5.30 -7.88 -9.05
CA PRO A 779 -5.52 -8.93 -10.03
C PRO A 779 -6.53 -8.57 -11.13
N GLU A 780 -7.44 -7.64 -10.85
CA GLU A 780 -8.53 -7.23 -11.74
C GLU A 780 -8.59 -5.70 -11.83
N SER A 781 -9.07 -5.17 -12.96
CA SER A 781 -9.36 -3.75 -13.16
C SER A 781 -10.87 -3.54 -13.27
N ASP A 782 -11.30 -2.28 -13.32
CA ASP A 782 -12.70 -1.88 -13.50
C ASP A 782 -12.81 -0.58 -14.30
N PHE A 783 -14.03 -0.15 -14.56
CA PHE A 783 -14.36 1.11 -15.24
C PHE A 783 -14.84 2.21 -14.28
N TYR A 784 -14.62 2.07 -12.97
CA TYR A 784 -15.11 3.04 -12.00
C TYR A 784 -14.39 4.37 -12.14
N LEU A 785 -15.19 5.43 -12.35
CA LEU A 785 -14.70 6.80 -12.38
C LEU A 785 -14.27 7.20 -10.97
N ARG A 786 -12.97 7.46 -10.80
CA ARG A 786 -12.37 7.89 -9.55
C ARG A 786 -12.12 9.39 -9.61
N ARG A 787 -12.34 10.10 -8.50
CA ARG A 787 -12.04 11.53 -8.39
C ARG A 787 -10.52 11.73 -8.45
N LEU A 788 -10.09 12.88 -8.95
CA LEU A 788 -8.66 13.22 -9.06
C LEU A 788 -8.02 13.51 -7.68
N TRP A 789 -8.84 13.62 -6.63
CA TRP A 789 -8.45 13.89 -5.24
C TRP A 789 -9.45 13.22 -4.28
N GLY A 790 -9.06 13.07 -3.02
CA GLY A 790 -9.87 12.40 -1.99
C GLY A 790 -9.56 10.90 -1.88
N ASN A 791 -10.34 10.19 -1.06
CA ASN A 791 -10.19 8.76 -0.88
C ASN A 791 -10.89 7.99 -2.01
N PRO A 792 -10.18 7.17 -2.83
CA PRO A 792 -10.78 6.41 -3.91
C PRO A 792 -11.89 5.44 -3.46
N ASP A 793 -11.85 4.98 -2.20
CA ASP A 793 -12.88 4.10 -1.64
C ASP A 793 -14.21 4.83 -1.37
N GLU A 794 -14.18 6.17 -1.28
CA GLU A 794 -15.37 7.02 -1.12
C GLU A 794 -16.01 7.38 -2.46
N ASP A 795 -15.30 7.15 -3.58
CA ASP A 795 -15.81 7.43 -4.92
C ASP A 795 -16.91 6.43 -5.31
N LEU A 796 -16.96 5.29 -4.63
CA LEU A 796 -17.84 4.16 -4.93
C LEU A 796 -18.89 3.95 -3.84
N ILE A 797 -19.86 4.86 -3.76
CA ILE A 797 -21.05 4.71 -2.89
C ILE A 797 -21.86 3.46 -3.28
N VAL A 798 -21.89 3.14 -4.58
CA VAL A 798 -22.54 1.95 -5.14
C VAL A 798 -21.58 1.29 -6.13
N GLN A 799 -21.27 0.02 -5.92
CA GLN A 799 -20.47 -0.78 -6.85
C GLN A 799 -21.39 -1.42 -7.89
N GLN A 800 -21.30 -0.94 -9.14
CA GLN A 800 -22.09 -1.48 -10.25
C GLN A 800 -21.70 -2.95 -10.51
N LYS A 801 -22.72 -3.80 -10.67
CA LYS A 801 -22.57 -5.25 -10.87
C LYS A 801 -22.59 -5.64 -12.34
N TYR A 802 -23.18 -4.81 -13.20
CA TYR A 802 -23.40 -5.09 -14.60
C TYR A 802 -22.82 -3.97 -15.48
N LEU A 803 -22.45 -4.30 -16.71
CA LEU A 803 -21.94 -3.34 -17.69
C LEU A 803 -22.85 -3.34 -18.91
N VAL A 804 -23.25 -2.15 -19.38
CA VAL A 804 -23.93 -1.99 -20.67
C VAL A 804 -23.13 -1.07 -21.59
N THR A 805 -22.97 -1.54 -22.83
CA THR A 805 -22.27 -0.80 -23.88
C THR A 805 -23.17 -0.58 -25.07
N PHE A 806 -23.14 0.64 -25.62
CA PHE A 806 -23.82 1.02 -26.85
C PHE A 806 -22.80 1.60 -27.83
N THR A 807 -22.90 1.22 -29.11
CA THR A 807 -22.07 1.82 -30.18
C THR A 807 -22.85 2.90 -30.89
N VAL A 808 -22.57 4.16 -30.61
CA VAL A 808 -23.51 5.27 -30.85
C VAL A 808 -22.94 6.33 -31.78
N GLY A 809 -23.85 7.01 -32.46
CA GLY A 809 -23.63 8.29 -33.11
C GLY A 809 -24.64 9.31 -32.61
N TYR A 810 -24.34 10.57 -32.82
CA TYR A 810 -25.09 11.68 -32.27
C TYR A 810 -26.56 11.71 -32.71
N GLU A 811 -26.87 11.24 -33.93
CA GLU A 811 -28.25 11.19 -34.44
C GLU A 811 -29.14 10.22 -33.64
N GLN A 812 -28.56 9.26 -32.94
CA GLN A 812 -29.25 8.23 -32.18
C GLN A 812 -29.43 8.59 -30.69
N LYS A 813 -28.96 9.76 -30.26
CA LYS A 813 -28.92 10.16 -28.83
C LYS A 813 -30.26 10.04 -28.10
N ASN A 814 -31.37 10.38 -28.76
CA ASN A 814 -32.71 10.30 -28.17
C ASN A 814 -33.16 8.84 -27.95
N ASN A 815 -32.78 7.93 -28.86
CA ASN A 815 -33.08 6.51 -28.68
C ASN A 815 -32.25 5.93 -27.52
N ILE A 816 -30.98 6.33 -27.41
CA ILE A 816 -30.11 5.90 -26.32
C ILE A 816 -30.57 6.46 -24.97
N ASP A 817 -31.04 7.72 -24.91
CA ASP A 817 -31.66 8.28 -23.70
C ASP A 817 -32.90 7.47 -23.27
N ALA A 818 -33.73 7.05 -24.21
CA ALA A 818 -34.87 6.17 -23.93
C ALA A 818 -34.42 4.77 -23.44
N ALA A 819 -33.34 4.23 -24.02
CA ALA A 819 -32.78 2.94 -23.64
C ALA A 819 -32.16 2.96 -22.24
N VAL A 820 -31.32 3.96 -21.93
CA VAL A 820 -30.61 4.09 -20.64
C VAL A 820 -31.58 4.14 -19.45
N LYS A 821 -32.78 4.72 -19.62
CA LYS A 821 -33.83 4.74 -18.58
C LYS A 821 -34.35 3.37 -18.18
N LYS A 822 -34.05 2.31 -18.94
CA LYS A 822 -34.40 0.92 -18.62
C LYS A 822 -33.34 0.19 -17.81
N PHE A 823 -32.21 0.83 -17.51
CA PHE A 823 -31.13 0.28 -16.71
C PHE A 823 -31.08 0.97 -15.34
N SER A 824 -30.91 0.16 -14.29
CA SER A 824 -30.82 0.64 -12.91
C SER A 824 -29.43 1.21 -12.60
N GLU A 825 -29.25 1.74 -11.38
CA GLU A 825 -27.94 2.18 -10.89
C GLU A 825 -26.92 1.04 -10.70
N ASN A 826 -27.33 -0.23 -10.83
CA ASN A 826 -26.42 -1.38 -10.83
C ASN A 826 -25.61 -1.50 -12.13
N PHE A 827 -25.94 -0.71 -13.15
CA PHE A 827 -25.29 -0.74 -14.47
C PHE A 827 -24.25 0.38 -14.61
N THR A 828 -23.04 0.01 -15.02
CA THR A 828 -22.10 0.96 -15.63
C THR A 828 -22.49 1.17 -17.08
N ILE A 829 -22.57 2.42 -17.52
CA ILE A 829 -22.93 2.79 -18.90
C ILE A 829 -21.66 3.24 -19.62
N LEU A 830 -21.38 2.61 -20.76
CA LEU A 830 -20.22 2.91 -21.61
C LEU A 830 -20.67 3.11 -23.06
N LEU A 831 -20.37 4.28 -23.63
CA LEU A 831 -20.74 4.66 -24.99
C LEU A 831 -19.52 4.64 -25.91
N PHE A 832 -19.63 3.93 -27.03
CA PHE A 832 -18.63 3.86 -28.09
C PHE A 832 -19.02 4.78 -29.26
N HIS A 833 -18.40 5.96 -29.32
CA HIS A 833 -18.74 7.03 -30.27
C HIS A 833 -17.98 6.89 -31.59
N TYR A 834 -18.64 6.37 -32.62
CA TYR A 834 -18.02 6.21 -33.94
C TYR A 834 -17.95 7.51 -34.77
N ASP A 835 -18.62 8.58 -34.36
CA ASP A 835 -18.66 9.87 -35.06
C ASP A 835 -17.67 10.90 -34.50
N GLY A 836 -17.11 10.65 -33.31
CA GLY A 836 -16.20 11.55 -32.64
C GLY A 836 -16.85 12.61 -31.74
N ARG A 837 -18.16 12.52 -31.47
CA ARG A 837 -18.94 13.56 -30.80
C ARG A 837 -19.32 13.13 -29.39
N THR A 838 -18.58 13.61 -28.39
CA THR A 838 -18.76 13.22 -26.98
C THR A 838 -19.38 14.32 -26.14
N THR A 839 -18.91 15.56 -26.29
CA THR A 839 -19.36 16.73 -25.50
C THR A 839 -20.84 17.06 -25.69
N GLU A 840 -21.40 16.80 -26.87
CA GLU A 840 -22.79 17.14 -27.17
C GLU A 840 -23.80 16.21 -26.46
N TRP A 841 -23.32 15.16 -25.80
CA TRP A 841 -24.13 14.28 -24.95
C TRP A 841 -24.31 14.82 -23.52
N ASP A 842 -23.54 15.86 -23.12
CA ASP A 842 -23.64 16.49 -21.79
C ASP A 842 -25.01 17.13 -21.51
N GLU A 843 -25.89 17.23 -22.52
CA GLU A 843 -27.30 17.60 -22.37
C GLU A 843 -28.08 16.61 -21.49
N PHE A 844 -27.63 15.37 -21.39
CA PHE A 844 -28.23 14.36 -20.52
C PHE A 844 -27.42 14.20 -19.22
N GLU A 845 -28.05 14.42 -18.06
CA GLU A 845 -27.37 14.30 -16.76
C GLU A 845 -26.78 12.91 -16.49
N TRP A 846 -27.42 11.84 -16.99
CA TRP A 846 -26.86 10.49 -16.88
C TRP A 846 -25.58 10.33 -17.72
N SER A 847 -25.45 11.06 -18.83
CA SER A 847 -24.28 10.97 -19.72
C SER A 847 -23.02 11.50 -19.05
N LYS A 848 -23.13 12.51 -18.17
CA LYS A 848 -22.00 13.02 -17.38
C LYS A 848 -21.40 11.98 -16.44
N ARG A 849 -22.16 10.93 -16.11
CA ARG A 849 -21.74 9.78 -15.29
C ARG A 849 -21.39 8.55 -16.15
N ALA A 850 -21.70 8.58 -17.44
CA ALA A 850 -21.36 7.52 -18.38
C ALA A 850 -19.91 7.68 -18.86
N ILE A 851 -19.35 6.59 -19.37
CA ILE A 851 -17.99 6.58 -19.91
C ILE A 851 -18.09 6.72 -21.42
N HIS A 852 -17.30 7.64 -21.98
CA HIS A 852 -17.29 7.92 -23.41
C HIS A 852 -15.96 7.50 -24.01
N VAL A 853 -15.98 6.58 -24.98
CA VAL A 853 -14.80 6.19 -25.76
C VAL A 853 -15.08 6.51 -27.22
N SER A 854 -14.18 7.25 -27.86
CA SER A 854 -14.43 7.84 -29.19
C SER A 854 -13.30 7.54 -30.17
N ALA A 855 -13.63 6.86 -31.25
CA ALA A 855 -12.77 6.55 -32.38
C ALA A 855 -13.58 6.58 -33.69
N ARG A 856 -13.19 7.46 -34.60
CA ARG A 856 -13.97 7.70 -35.82
C ARG A 856 -14.06 6.45 -36.70
N LYS A 857 -15.27 6.18 -37.19
CA LYS A 857 -15.60 5.13 -38.18
C LYS A 857 -15.16 3.72 -37.75
N GLN A 858 -15.24 3.42 -36.47
CA GLN A 858 -14.99 2.08 -35.92
C GLN A 858 -16.30 1.39 -35.54
N THR A 859 -16.32 0.06 -35.69
CA THR A 859 -17.47 -0.81 -35.43
C THR A 859 -17.53 -1.27 -33.97
N LYS A 860 -18.69 -1.76 -33.52
CA LYS A 860 -18.92 -2.30 -32.17
C LYS A 860 -17.87 -3.30 -31.71
N TRP A 861 -17.59 -4.31 -32.56
CA TRP A 861 -16.63 -5.37 -32.22
C TRP A 861 -15.17 -4.91 -32.24
N TRP A 862 -14.85 -3.84 -32.98
CA TRP A 862 -13.55 -3.18 -32.84
C TRP A 862 -13.42 -2.59 -31.43
N TYR A 863 -14.41 -1.82 -30.96
CA TYR A 863 -14.38 -1.27 -29.61
C TYR A 863 -14.31 -2.36 -28.54
N ALA A 864 -15.18 -3.36 -28.63
CA ALA A 864 -15.23 -4.45 -27.67
C ALA A 864 -13.87 -5.17 -27.55
N LYS A 865 -13.19 -5.43 -28.68
CA LYS A 865 -11.87 -6.06 -28.66
C LYS A 865 -10.78 -5.21 -27.98
N ARG A 866 -10.84 -3.87 -28.07
CA ARG A 866 -9.79 -2.99 -27.51
C ARG A 866 -10.07 -2.54 -26.08
N PHE A 867 -11.33 -2.29 -25.74
CA PHE A 867 -11.69 -1.63 -24.48
C PHE A 867 -12.33 -2.58 -23.48
N LEU A 868 -12.96 -3.68 -23.91
CA LEU A 868 -13.58 -4.66 -23.01
C LEU A 868 -12.65 -5.87 -22.79
N HIS A 869 -11.39 -5.62 -22.43
CA HIS A 869 -10.45 -6.70 -22.11
C HIS A 869 -10.97 -7.52 -20.92
N PRO A 870 -10.86 -8.86 -20.90
CA PRO A 870 -11.43 -9.69 -19.84
C PRO A 870 -10.98 -9.28 -18.44
N ASP A 871 -9.74 -8.82 -18.28
CA ASP A 871 -9.21 -8.37 -16.98
C ASP A 871 -9.70 -6.95 -16.58
N ILE A 872 -10.22 -6.15 -17.53
CA ILE A 872 -10.84 -4.83 -17.27
C ILE A 872 -12.31 -4.97 -16.90
N VAL A 873 -13.01 -5.89 -17.57
CA VAL A 873 -14.43 -6.15 -17.29
C VAL A 873 -14.63 -7.29 -16.30
N ALA A 874 -13.53 -7.83 -15.75
CA ALA A 874 -13.50 -8.95 -14.82
C ALA A 874 -14.33 -8.69 -13.57
N ARG A 875 -14.70 -7.44 -13.25
CA ARG A 875 -15.53 -7.11 -12.07
C ARG A 875 -17.03 -7.20 -12.33
N TYR A 876 -17.49 -7.16 -13.58
CA TYR A 876 -18.92 -7.23 -13.92
C TYR A 876 -19.39 -8.68 -13.99
N GLU A 877 -20.61 -8.97 -13.52
CA GLU A 877 -21.21 -10.32 -13.62
C GLU A 877 -21.69 -10.59 -15.05
N TYR A 878 -22.34 -9.59 -15.66
CA TYR A 878 -22.89 -9.64 -17.02
C TYR A 878 -22.53 -8.38 -17.80
N ILE A 879 -22.23 -8.57 -19.09
CA ILE A 879 -21.74 -7.55 -20.01
C ILE A 879 -22.66 -7.50 -21.23
N PHE A 880 -23.33 -6.37 -21.43
CA PHE A 880 -24.26 -6.10 -22.52
C PHE A 880 -23.53 -5.36 -23.64
N ILE A 881 -23.58 -5.90 -24.85
CA ILE A 881 -22.90 -5.34 -26.03
C ILE A 881 -23.94 -5.13 -27.12
N TRP A 882 -24.55 -3.94 -27.11
CA TRP A 882 -25.78 -3.66 -27.84
C TRP A 882 -25.58 -2.64 -28.97
N ASP A 883 -26.37 -2.81 -30.04
CA ASP A 883 -26.49 -1.83 -31.12
C ASP A 883 -27.39 -0.66 -30.70
N GLU A 884 -27.27 0.45 -31.42
CA GLU A 884 -27.90 1.74 -31.11
C GLU A 884 -29.33 1.90 -31.64
N ASP A 885 -29.78 0.99 -32.51
CA ASP A 885 -31.09 1.02 -33.18
C ASP A 885 -32.13 0.10 -32.52
N LEU A 886 -31.94 -0.18 -31.23
CA LEU A 886 -32.84 -1.01 -30.41
C LEU A 886 -33.83 -0.15 -29.63
N GLY A 887 -35.11 -0.48 -29.72
CA GLY A 887 -36.19 0.05 -28.89
C GLY A 887 -36.49 -0.86 -27.70
N LEU A 888 -36.48 -0.30 -26.49
CA LEU A 888 -36.58 -1.05 -25.22
C LEU A 888 -37.92 -0.84 -24.49
N GLU A 889 -38.99 -0.47 -25.20
CA GLU A 889 -40.29 -0.14 -24.60
C GLU A 889 -40.81 -1.24 -23.67
N HIS A 890 -40.62 -2.50 -24.08
CA HIS A 890 -41.07 -3.71 -23.39
C HIS A 890 -39.97 -4.45 -22.62
N PHE A 891 -38.83 -3.80 -22.38
CA PHE A 891 -37.67 -4.39 -21.72
C PHE A 891 -37.46 -3.78 -20.32
N ASP A 892 -37.13 -4.65 -19.37
CA ASP A 892 -36.62 -4.34 -18.03
C ASP A 892 -35.32 -5.11 -17.77
N ALA A 893 -34.24 -4.40 -17.48
CA ALA A 893 -32.91 -4.99 -17.35
C ALA A 893 -32.76 -5.91 -16.13
N GLU A 894 -33.43 -5.60 -15.02
CA GLU A 894 -33.31 -6.37 -13.78
C GLU A 894 -34.12 -7.66 -13.85
N GLU A 895 -35.35 -7.60 -14.37
CA GLU A 895 -36.15 -8.80 -14.63
C GLU A 895 -35.51 -9.68 -15.71
N TYR A 896 -34.88 -9.07 -16.73
CA TYR A 896 -34.09 -9.82 -17.71
C TYR A 896 -32.94 -10.60 -17.05
N ILE A 897 -32.10 -9.95 -16.22
CA ILE A 897 -30.99 -10.61 -15.55
C ILE A 897 -31.47 -11.72 -14.60
N LYS A 898 -32.59 -11.50 -13.91
CA LYS A 898 -33.22 -12.51 -13.06
C LYS A 898 -33.62 -13.76 -13.86
N LEU A 899 -34.15 -13.61 -15.07
CA LEU A 899 -34.46 -14.73 -15.96
C LEU A 899 -33.21 -15.41 -16.52
N VAL A 900 -32.20 -14.64 -16.90
CA VAL A 900 -30.88 -15.17 -17.33
C VAL A 900 -30.27 -16.03 -16.22
N LYS A 901 -30.27 -15.55 -14.97
CA LYS A 901 -29.79 -16.29 -13.80
C LYS A 901 -30.66 -17.52 -13.49
N LYS A 902 -32.00 -17.39 -13.53
CA LYS A 902 -32.96 -18.49 -13.32
C LYS A 902 -32.71 -19.66 -14.27
N HIS A 903 -32.41 -19.37 -15.53
CA HIS A 903 -32.18 -20.37 -16.58
C HIS A 903 -30.71 -20.74 -16.77
N GLY A 904 -29.80 -20.21 -15.94
CA GLY A 904 -28.37 -20.52 -16.02
C GLY A 904 -27.71 -20.12 -17.34
N LEU A 905 -28.24 -19.07 -18.00
CA LEU A 905 -27.73 -18.62 -19.29
C LEU A 905 -26.41 -17.84 -19.10
N GLU A 906 -25.39 -18.23 -19.86
CA GLU A 906 -24.08 -17.58 -19.90
C GLU A 906 -23.91 -16.69 -21.14
N ILE A 907 -24.63 -16.98 -22.23
CA ILE A 907 -24.74 -16.12 -23.42
C ILE A 907 -26.21 -15.96 -23.73
N SER A 908 -26.72 -14.73 -23.74
CA SER A 908 -28.14 -14.49 -23.93
C SER A 908 -28.44 -13.23 -24.73
N GLN A 909 -29.69 -13.09 -25.15
CA GLN A 909 -30.24 -11.83 -25.67
C GLN A 909 -31.73 -11.73 -25.31
N PRO A 910 -32.34 -10.53 -25.30
CA PRO A 910 -33.79 -10.38 -25.26
C PRO A 910 -34.45 -10.87 -26.57
N GLY A 911 -35.73 -11.25 -26.51
CA GLY A 911 -36.52 -11.60 -27.69
C GLY A 911 -36.68 -10.42 -28.65
N LEU A 912 -36.79 -10.68 -29.96
CA LEU A 912 -37.07 -9.64 -30.95
C LEU A 912 -38.54 -9.63 -31.36
N GLU A 913 -39.12 -8.43 -31.47
CA GLU A 913 -40.48 -8.29 -31.94
C GLU A 913 -40.64 -8.75 -33.41
N PRO A 914 -41.67 -9.55 -33.76
CA PRO A 914 -41.77 -10.20 -35.08
C PRO A 914 -41.98 -9.28 -36.30
N ASN A 915 -42.34 -8.01 -36.10
CA ASN A 915 -43.03 -7.20 -37.11
C ASN A 915 -42.15 -6.37 -38.07
N ASN A 916 -40.81 -6.30 -37.90
CA ASN A 916 -39.92 -5.55 -38.81
C ASN A 916 -38.86 -6.45 -39.49
N GLY A 917 -38.76 -6.33 -40.82
CA GLY A 917 -38.26 -7.36 -41.75
C GLY A 917 -36.74 -7.57 -41.91
N LEU A 918 -35.93 -7.49 -40.85
CA LEU A 918 -34.47 -7.74 -40.92
C LEU A 918 -33.91 -8.63 -39.80
N THR A 919 -34.77 -9.37 -39.09
CA THR A 919 -34.38 -10.23 -37.97
C THR A 919 -34.31 -11.71 -38.36
N TRP A 920 -33.34 -12.45 -37.82
CA TRP A 920 -33.29 -13.91 -38.00
C TRP A 920 -34.58 -14.53 -37.45
N GLN A 921 -35.22 -15.44 -38.20
CA GLN A 921 -36.48 -16.07 -37.75
C GLN A 921 -36.32 -16.81 -36.41
N MET A 922 -35.08 -17.23 -36.09
CA MET A 922 -34.74 -17.92 -34.83
C MET A 922 -34.48 -17.00 -33.64
N THR A 923 -34.53 -15.67 -33.80
CA THR A 923 -34.40 -14.68 -32.71
C THR A 923 -35.73 -14.00 -32.34
N LYS A 924 -36.77 -14.26 -33.14
CA LYS A 924 -38.11 -13.72 -32.92
C LYS A 924 -38.74 -14.29 -31.67
N ARG A 925 -39.39 -13.41 -30.92
CA ARG A 925 -40.12 -13.76 -29.72
C ARG A 925 -41.12 -14.89 -30.00
N ARG A 926 -41.07 -15.94 -29.18
CA ARG A 926 -42.04 -17.04 -29.21
C ARG A 926 -43.03 -16.86 -28.05
N GLY A 927 -44.30 -16.61 -28.38
CA GLY A 927 -45.33 -16.31 -27.38
C GLY A 927 -45.68 -17.47 -26.44
N ASP A 928 -45.23 -18.69 -26.75
CA ASP A 928 -45.51 -19.94 -26.06
C ASP A 928 -44.33 -20.46 -25.22
N HIS A 929 -43.17 -19.79 -25.23
CA HIS A 929 -41.96 -20.20 -24.50
C HIS A 929 -41.38 -19.03 -23.67
N GLU A 930 -40.72 -19.33 -22.54
CA GLU A 930 -40.03 -18.30 -21.71
C GLU A 930 -38.61 -18.01 -22.25
N VAL A 931 -37.96 -19.02 -22.85
CA VAL A 931 -36.63 -18.95 -23.47
C VAL A 931 -36.54 -19.87 -24.70
N HIS A 932 -35.84 -19.47 -25.76
CA HIS A 932 -35.50 -20.33 -26.91
C HIS A 932 -34.02 -20.22 -27.35
N LYS A 933 -33.52 -21.10 -28.22
CA LYS A 933 -32.07 -21.36 -28.38
C LYS A 933 -31.43 -20.71 -29.61
N PHE A 934 -30.97 -19.47 -29.49
CA PHE A 934 -30.00 -18.80 -30.39
C PHE A 934 -29.58 -17.47 -29.76
N VAL A 935 -28.47 -16.85 -30.15
CA VAL A 935 -28.12 -15.47 -29.78
C VAL A 935 -27.44 -14.81 -30.97
N GLU A 936 -27.91 -13.62 -31.33
CA GLU A 936 -27.41 -12.77 -32.42
C GLU A 936 -26.56 -11.63 -31.87
N ILE A 937 -25.52 -11.23 -32.62
CA ILE A 937 -24.50 -10.26 -32.23
C ILE A 937 -25.07 -8.88 -31.92
N MET A 938 -26.30 -8.57 -32.33
CA MET A 938 -26.93 -7.25 -32.19
C MET A 938 -27.19 -6.87 -30.72
N ALA A 939 -27.76 -7.76 -29.92
CA ALA A 939 -28.21 -7.49 -28.55
C ALA A 939 -27.64 -8.48 -27.53
N THR A 940 -26.38 -8.87 -27.72
CA THR A 940 -25.74 -9.92 -26.89
C THR A 940 -25.49 -9.48 -25.46
N VAL A 941 -25.65 -10.44 -24.55
CA VAL A 941 -25.29 -10.36 -23.14
C VAL A 941 -24.43 -11.57 -22.80
N PHE A 942 -23.28 -11.32 -22.18
CA PHE A 942 -22.32 -12.36 -21.80
C PHE A 942 -22.13 -12.38 -20.29
N SER A 943 -22.05 -13.57 -19.69
CA SER A 943 -21.42 -13.73 -18.38
C SER A 943 -19.94 -13.34 -18.48
N ARG A 944 -19.31 -12.99 -17.36
CA ARG A 944 -17.85 -12.74 -17.33
C ARG A 944 -17.02 -13.90 -17.88
N ASP A 945 -17.44 -15.14 -17.61
CA ASP A 945 -16.69 -16.34 -17.98
C ASP A 945 -16.81 -16.60 -19.48
N ALA A 946 -18.02 -16.50 -20.02
CA ALA A 946 -18.25 -16.59 -21.46
C ALA A 946 -17.52 -15.47 -22.22
N TRP A 947 -17.56 -14.23 -21.70
CA TRP A 947 -16.87 -13.10 -22.31
C TRP A 947 -15.35 -13.31 -22.39
N ARG A 948 -14.73 -13.91 -21.37
CA ARG A 948 -13.29 -14.21 -21.39
C ARG A 948 -12.91 -15.08 -22.59
N CYS A 949 -13.73 -16.07 -22.94
CA CYS A 949 -13.53 -16.88 -24.14
C CYS A 949 -13.85 -16.09 -25.43
N VAL A 950 -15.01 -15.44 -25.49
CA VAL A 950 -15.47 -14.71 -26.69
C VAL A 950 -14.48 -13.60 -27.07
N TRP A 951 -13.92 -12.89 -26.09
CA TRP A 951 -12.93 -11.86 -26.34
C TRP A 951 -11.69 -12.40 -27.08
N HIS A 952 -11.22 -13.61 -26.74
CA HIS A 952 -10.09 -14.25 -27.43
C HIS A 952 -10.47 -14.77 -28.82
N MET A 953 -11.76 -15.04 -29.05
CA MET A 953 -12.29 -15.42 -30.37
C MET A 953 -12.30 -14.25 -31.35
N ILE A 954 -12.58 -13.02 -30.89
CA ILE A 954 -12.62 -11.82 -31.74
C ILE A 954 -11.22 -11.54 -32.33
N GLN A 955 -11.16 -11.43 -33.66
CA GLN A 955 -9.93 -11.21 -34.41
C GLN A 955 -9.61 -9.71 -34.51
N ASN A 956 -8.33 -9.34 -34.44
CA ASN A 956 -7.93 -7.93 -34.41
C ASN A 956 -8.16 -7.19 -35.75
N ASP A 957 -8.18 -7.90 -36.87
CA ASP A 957 -8.31 -7.38 -38.23
C ASP A 957 -9.74 -7.51 -38.80
N LEU A 958 -10.61 -8.31 -38.16
CA LEU A 958 -12.01 -8.51 -38.57
C LEU A 958 -12.93 -7.73 -37.63
N VAL A 959 -13.33 -6.54 -38.07
CA VAL A 959 -13.90 -5.52 -37.20
C VAL A 959 -15.43 -5.61 -37.12
N HIS A 960 -16.12 -6.23 -38.07
CA HIS A 960 -17.60 -6.24 -38.11
C HIS A 960 -18.24 -7.33 -37.23
N GLY A 961 -17.48 -8.35 -36.82
CA GLY A 961 -17.96 -9.45 -35.98
C GLY A 961 -18.95 -10.41 -36.66
N TRP A 962 -19.23 -10.26 -37.96
CA TRP A 962 -20.10 -11.18 -38.70
C TRP A 962 -19.56 -12.61 -38.65
N GLY A 963 -20.42 -13.54 -38.25
CA GLY A 963 -20.08 -14.95 -38.09
C GLY A 963 -19.78 -15.39 -36.65
N LEU A 964 -19.59 -14.44 -35.72
CA LEU A 964 -19.39 -14.76 -34.30
C LEU A 964 -20.57 -15.54 -33.73
N ASP A 965 -21.81 -15.22 -34.11
CA ASP A 965 -23.06 -15.87 -33.69
C ASP A 965 -23.02 -17.40 -33.76
N PHE A 966 -22.44 -17.92 -34.83
CA PHE A 966 -22.32 -19.36 -35.08
C PHE A 966 -21.20 -20.03 -34.27
N ALA A 967 -20.27 -19.23 -33.75
CA ALA A 967 -19.12 -19.65 -32.99
C ALA A 967 -19.27 -19.47 -31.47
N LEU A 968 -20.18 -18.60 -31.00
CA LEU A 968 -20.39 -18.32 -29.57
C LEU A 968 -20.60 -19.59 -28.72
N ARG A 969 -21.29 -20.60 -29.27
CA ARG A 969 -21.47 -21.92 -28.64
C ARG A 969 -20.20 -22.64 -28.22
N LYS A 970 -19.04 -22.28 -28.79
CA LYS A 970 -17.74 -22.88 -28.43
C LYS A 970 -17.20 -22.34 -27.11
N CYS A 971 -17.77 -21.26 -26.59
CA CYS A 971 -17.33 -20.62 -25.36
C CYS A 971 -18.10 -21.03 -24.11
N VAL A 972 -19.04 -21.98 -24.23
CA VAL A 972 -19.88 -22.44 -23.13
C VAL A 972 -20.18 -23.93 -23.27
N GLU A 973 -20.16 -24.67 -22.15
CA GLU A 973 -20.41 -26.11 -22.12
C GLU A 973 -21.35 -26.46 -20.94
N PRO A 974 -22.46 -27.21 -21.17
CA PRO A 974 -23.02 -27.57 -22.47
C PRO A 974 -23.76 -26.40 -23.14
N ALA A 975 -23.39 -26.09 -24.38
CA ALA A 975 -23.89 -24.88 -25.07
C ALA A 975 -25.41 -24.81 -25.23
N HIS A 976 -26.08 -25.96 -25.37
CA HIS A 976 -27.52 -26.04 -25.62
C HIS A 976 -28.39 -25.76 -24.38
N GLU A 977 -27.79 -25.66 -23.20
CA GLU A 977 -28.46 -25.30 -21.94
C GLU A 977 -28.12 -23.86 -21.52
N LYS A 978 -26.96 -23.36 -21.95
CA LYS A 978 -26.39 -22.08 -21.48
C LYS A 978 -26.54 -20.91 -22.46
N ILE A 979 -27.06 -21.16 -23.67
CA ILE A 979 -27.33 -20.13 -24.68
C ILE A 979 -28.83 -19.99 -24.90
N GLY A 980 -29.36 -18.76 -24.81
CA GLY A 980 -30.78 -18.55 -25.06
C GLY A 980 -31.23 -17.10 -25.25
N VAL A 981 -32.32 -16.96 -26.00
CA VAL A 981 -33.15 -15.76 -26.12
C VAL A 981 -34.19 -15.77 -25.00
N VAL A 982 -34.27 -14.70 -24.22
CA VAL A 982 -35.28 -14.55 -23.16
C VAL A 982 -36.53 -13.91 -23.77
N ASP A 983 -37.57 -14.71 -24.05
CA ASP A 983 -38.78 -14.25 -24.76
C ASP A 983 -39.69 -13.36 -23.90
N ALA A 984 -39.62 -13.51 -22.57
CA ALA A 984 -40.42 -12.73 -21.63
C ALA A 984 -40.00 -11.25 -21.55
N GLN A 985 -38.81 -10.91 -22.06
CA GLN A 985 -38.27 -9.55 -22.13
C GLN A 985 -37.82 -9.29 -23.56
N TRP A 986 -38.49 -8.38 -24.27
CA TRP A 986 -38.26 -8.20 -25.70
C TRP A 986 -37.96 -6.77 -26.09
N ILE A 987 -37.28 -6.64 -27.22
CA ILE A 987 -36.84 -5.38 -27.82
C ILE A 987 -37.31 -5.29 -29.27
N VAL A 988 -37.32 -4.07 -29.80
CA VAL A 988 -37.76 -3.75 -31.16
C VAL A 988 -36.57 -3.29 -31.99
N HIS A 989 -36.37 -3.89 -33.17
CA HIS A 989 -35.34 -3.42 -34.11
C HIS A 989 -35.91 -2.26 -34.96
N GLN A 990 -35.37 -1.05 -34.78
CA GLN A 990 -35.86 0.16 -35.44
C GLN A 990 -35.27 0.35 -36.85
N VAL A 991 -34.21 -0.40 -37.21
CA VAL A 991 -33.55 -0.34 -38.52
C VAL A 991 -33.10 1.09 -38.88
N VAL A 992 -32.51 1.81 -37.92
CA VAL A 992 -31.97 3.15 -38.16
C VAL A 992 -30.53 3.01 -38.68
N PRO A 993 -30.25 3.20 -39.97
CA PRO A 993 -28.94 2.86 -40.52
C PRO A 993 -27.93 3.97 -40.25
N SER A 994 -26.98 3.73 -39.35
CA SER A 994 -26.02 4.75 -38.94
C SER A 994 -24.60 4.48 -39.49
N LEU A 995 -24.00 3.33 -39.17
CA LEU A 995 -22.61 3.00 -39.48
C LEU A 995 -22.43 2.45 -40.90
N GLY A 996 -23.44 1.74 -41.41
CA GLY A 996 -23.43 1.21 -42.78
C GLY A 996 -23.25 2.30 -43.83
N ASN A 997 -23.78 3.49 -43.58
CA ASN A 997 -23.69 4.63 -44.50
C ASN A 997 -22.36 5.40 -44.41
N GLN A 998 -21.45 5.05 -43.49
CA GLN A 998 -20.15 5.72 -43.29
C GLN A 998 -19.04 5.26 -44.28
N GLY A 999 -19.35 4.29 -45.14
CA GLY A 999 -18.46 3.80 -46.20
C GLY A 999 -18.17 4.84 -47.30
N GLN A 1000 -17.33 4.48 -48.27
CA GLN A 1000 -17.11 5.30 -49.47
C GLN A 1000 -17.99 4.76 -50.61
N ALA A 1001 -18.61 5.67 -51.37
CA ALA A 1001 -19.28 5.30 -52.60
C ALA A 1001 -18.23 4.99 -53.67
N GLU A 1002 -18.28 3.79 -54.25
CA GLU A 1002 -17.42 3.40 -55.37
C GLU A 1002 -18.31 2.95 -56.55
N LYS A 1003 -17.98 3.41 -57.76
CA LYS A 1003 -18.60 2.95 -59.02
C LYS A 1003 -20.15 3.06 -59.03
N GLY A 1004 -20.71 4.12 -58.43
CA GLY A 1004 -22.16 4.36 -58.40
C GLY A 1004 -22.93 3.54 -57.36
N LYS A 1005 -22.27 2.72 -56.54
CA LYS A 1005 -22.88 1.99 -55.43
C LYS A 1005 -23.03 2.87 -54.20
N ALA A 1006 -24.12 2.67 -53.47
CA ALA A 1006 -24.34 3.37 -52.20
C ALA A 1006 -23.32 2.90 -51.15
N PRO A 1007 -22.85 3.78 -50.24
CA PRO A 1007 -21.84 3.46 -49.22
C PRO A 1007 -22.10 2.18 -48.41
N TRP A 1008 -23.37 1.89 -48.08
CA TRP A 1008 -23.76 0.70 -47.32
C TRP A 1008 -23.51 -0.62 -48.07
N GLU A 1009 -23.50 -0.61 -49.39
CA GLU A 1009 -23.20 -1.80 -50.20
C GLU A 1009 -21.73 -2.21 -50.01
N GLY A 1010 -20.82 -1.24 -50.01
CA GLY A 1010 -19.39 -1.48 -49.78
C GLY A 1010 -19.09 -2.00 -48.37
N VAL A 1011 -19.77 -1.45 -47.36
CA VAL A 1011 -19.68 -1.97 -45.97
C VAL A 1011 -20.20 -3.41 -45.91
N ARG A 1012 -21.35 -3.70 -46.52
CA ARG A 1012 -21.93 -5.06 -46.55
C ARG A 1012 -21.04 -6.07 -47.27
N GLU A 1013 -20.39 -5.67 -48.37
CA GLU A 1013 -19.41 -6.50 -49.06
C GLU A 1013 -18.22 -6.83 -48.16
N ARG A 1014 -17.70 -5.84 -47.44
CA ARG A 1014 -16.64 -6.05 -46.45
C ARG A 1014 -17.09 -6.99 -45.32
N CYS A 1015 -18.30 -6.84 -44.79
CA CYS A 1015 -18.84 -7.75 -43.77
C CYS A 1015 -18.83 -9.21 -44.24
N ARG A 1016 -19.32 -9.47 -45.47
CA ARG A 1016 -19.33 -10.83 -46.06
C ARG A 1016 -17.92 -11.38 -46.23
N LYS A 1017 -16.97 -10.54 -46.68
CA LYS A 1017 -15.57 -10.94 -46.84
C LYS A 1017 -14.92 -11.30 -45.51
N GLU A 1018 -15.11 -10.46 -44.48
CA GLU A 1018 -14.60 -10.73 -43.13
C GLU A 1018 -15.21 -12.02 -42.54
N TRP A 1019 -16.50 -12.25 -42.75
CA TRP A 1019 -17.17 -13.49 -42.32
C TRP A 1019 -16.53 -14.74 -42.96
N ALA A 1020 -16.31 -14.72 -44.28
CA ALA A 1020 -15.67 -15.84 -44.98
C ALA A 1020 -14.25 -16.11 -44.46
N ILE A 1021 -13.47 -15.04 -44.19
CA ILE A 1021 -12.12 -15.16 -43.61
C ILE A 1021 -12.20 -15.78 -42.20
N PHE A 1022 -13.13 -15.32 -41.36
CA PHE A 1022 -13.31 -15.86 -40.01
C PHE A 1022 -13.65 -17.35 -40.02
N GLN A 1023 -14.60 -17.76 -40.87
CA GLN A 1023 -14.98 -19.16 -41.03
C GLN A 1023 -13.80 -20.04 -41.46
N SER A 1024 -12.99 -19.58 -42.43
CA SER A 1024 -11.79 -20.29 -42.85
C SER A 1024 -10.77 -20.42 -41.72
N ARG A 1025 -10.49 -19.33 -40.98
CA ARG A 1025 -9.54 -19.37 -39.87
C ARG A 1025 -9.96 -20.33 -38.77
N LEU A 1026 -11.26 -20.33 -38.43
CA LEU A 1026 -11.79 -21.19 -37.39
C LEU A 1026 -11.73 -22.67 -37.79
N SER A 1027 -12.14 -23.00 -39.03
CA SER A 1027 -12.10 -24.38 -39.52
C SER A 1027 -10.66 -24.90 -39.67
N ASP A 1028 -9.72 -24.07 -40.14
CA ASP A 1028 -8.31 -24.42 -40.25
C ASP A 1028 -7.67 -24.66 -38.87
N ALA A 1029 -7.97 -23.80 -37.89
CA ALA A 1029 -7.48 -23.95 -36.52
C ALA A 1029 -8.03 -25.22 -35.85
N GLU A 1030 -9.31 -25.52 -36.03
CA GLU A 1030 -9.93 -26.74 -35.52
C GLU A 1030 -9.31 -28.00 -36.12
N ARG A 1031 -9.13 -27.99 -37.44
CA ARG A 1031 -8.45 -29.09 -38.15
C ARG A 1031 -7.04 -29.31 -37.60
N ALA A 1032 -6.26 -28.24 -37.41
CA ALA A 1032 -4.93 -28.32 -36.84
C ALA A 1032 -4.94 -28.85 -35.39
N TYR A 1033 -5.90 -28.40 -34.58
CA TYR A 1033 -6.07 -28.85 -33.20
C TYR A 1033 -6.42 -30.35 -33.11
N TYR A 1034 -7.39 -30.82 -33.88
CA TYR A 1034 -7.74 -32.25 -33.90
C TYR A 1034 -6.58 -33.13 -34.38
N LEU A 1035 -5.86 -32.68 -35.42
CA LEU A 1035 -4.65 -33.37 -35.87
C LEU A 1035 -3.58 -33.44 -34.77
N SER A 1036 -3.39 -32.38 -33.99
CA SER A 1036 -2.44 -32.36 -32.87
C SER A 1036 -2.81 -33.33 -31.74
N MET A 1037 -4.10 -33.65 -31.59
CA MET A 1037 -4.60 -34.64 -30.65
C MET A 1037 -4.64 -36.08 -31.22
N GLY A 1038 -4.15 -36.29 -32.44
CA GLY A 1038 -4.19 -37.60 -33.11
C GLY A 1038 -5.59 -38.01 -33.57
N ILE A 1039 -6.55 -37.08 -33.61
CA ILE A 1039 -7.92 -37.32 -34.08
C ILE A 1039 -7.98 -36.93 -35.56
N ALA A 1040 -8.26 -37.91 -36.43
CA ALA A 1040 -8.48 -37.63 -37.84
C ALA A 1040 -9.71 -36.71 -37.99
N PRO A 1041 -9.58 -35.54 -38.64
CA PRO A 1041 -10.72 -34.66 -38.87
C PRO A 1041 -11.78 -35.42 -39.67
N ARG A 1042 -13.05 -35.37 -39.25
CA ARG A 1042 -14.13 -35.89 -40.09
C ARG A 1042 -14.15 -35.08 -41.39
N ASN A 1043 -14.06 -35.77 -42.53
CA ASN A 1043 -14.39 -35.15 -43.82
C ASN A 1043 -15.86 -34.77 -43.82
N SER A 1044 -16.16 -33.52 -43.51
CA SER A 1044 -17.48 -32.92 -43.74
C SER A 1044 -17.41 -32.05 -45.00
N THR A 1045 -17.33 -32.69 -46.16
CA THR A 1045 -18.13 -32.25 -47.30
C THR A 1045 -19.56 -32.73 -47.02
N VAL A 1046 -20.53 -31.81 -46.98
CA VAL A 1046 -21.93 -31.92 -47.45
C VAL A 1046 -22.72 -30.71 -46.92
N THR A 1047 -23.14 -29.87 -47.88
CA THR A 1047 -24.19 -28.83 -47.92
C THR A 1047 -24.13 -27.65 -46.97
#